data_AF-A0A2D6A1F9-F1
#
_entry.id   AF-A0A2D6A1F9-F1
#
_cell.length_a   1.000
_cell.length_b   1.000
_cell.length_c   1.000
_cell.angle_alpha   90.00
_cell.angle_beta   90.00
_cell.angle_gamma   90.00
#
_symmetry.space_group_name_H-M   'P 1'
#
loop_
_entity.id
_entity.type
_entity.pdbx_description
1 polymer ?
#
loop_
_entity_poly.entity_id
_entity_poly.type
_entity_poly.pdbx_seq_one_letter_code
_entity_poly.pdbx_strand_id
1 'polypeptide(L)'
;MKSFCLTLASLALVASVTLGQTTAPGPLFIRAGDLAARPMPQADLRQILAALLSGPTADERSRGLSSAIPAGCRLLQLRGATSPLASAVTLRVDATFLRLFSPAGQGPVELAIEQLAKTVFRSSRHASVFVEVQDGHGKVHALDALLRDGDDRPVRRSPDSEDLPPNAVRGALTGRRVAVSPGHGACWHSTFGWTWQRPLIGGLREGWHTNEICMRYLIPYLENMGASVVNCRDRGEVPHERIGDNDVASVYKETGSWLLSSFAGYNNGTYRYAFTAHTSTATATWTLRVPASASYPVHVFYRAGANRTSEARYRVHHAGGVTAVSVDQTKHDRRWVFLGDFWFEANTDARIDLCNESAVVGRVVIADAVRVGAGLGSIARGGRTSLEPKWKECSRYWAQLNGAPASVYDATTGEDHTDDVRCRPLYSEWRGADAYISLHTNAGGGSGTSSFIHNTSPSAGSAQLQAAVQAQIVGDIRRYYDATWIDRGRKSANFGEVRHLSTMPGVLVELAFHDRDETRDHNALHDPRFRRIGGRAYARGVMRYFTSTAPFPPMRPETLRVTQRGGALEVAWDPVSGATMYSIERSNEGRGFIEVGQTSQTSWSTGVLPHGSVFSFRVRAWNVSGRSFPSEGMTAGTSHDHTAEVLLVAGFDRLGKFVKGPENTGDYL
;
A
#
# COMPACT_ATOMS: atom_id res chain seq x y z
N MET A 1 -31.87 -10.43 22.54
CA MET A 1 -32.32 -11.63 21.80
C MET A 1 -31.13 -12.16 21.00
N LYS A 2 -30.76 -13.42 21.23
CA LYS A 2 -29.63 -14.12 20.62
C LYS A 2 -30.00 -14.50 19.18
N SER A 3 -29.17 -14.17 18.19
CA SER A 3 -29.40 -14.60 16.80
C SER A 3 -28.42 -15.71 16.42
N PHE A 4 -29.01 -16.82 15.98
CA PHE A 4 -28.36 -18.01 15.49
C PHE A 4 -27.99 -17.84 14.01
N CYS A 5 -26.83 -18.38 13.67
CA CYS A 5 -26.18 -18.41 12.37
C CYS A 5 -26.78 -19.51 11.46
N LEU A 6 -26.79 -19.28 10.15
CA LEU A 6 -26.39 -20.24 9.09
C LEU A 6 -26.99 -19.82 7.73
N THR A 7 -26.15 -19.58 6.71
CA THR A 7 -26.46 -20.04 5.33
C THR A 7 -25.25 -20.00 4.40
N LEU A 8 -25.18 -21.05 3.58
CA LEU A 8 -24.25 -21.36 2.48
C LEU A 8 -24.50 -20.54 1.21
N ALA A 9 -23.48 -20.38 0.34
CA ALA A 9 -23.60 -20.31 -1.14
C ALA A 9 -22.26 -20.21 -1.91
N SER A 10 -21.54 -21.31 -2.14
CA SER A 10 -20.31 -21.33 -2.98
C SER A 10 -20.59 -21.35 -4.51
N LEU A 11 -19.53 -21.00 -5.28
CA LEU A 11 -19.16 -21.41 -6.67
C LEU A 11 -19.61 -20.61 -7.92
N ALA A 12 -18.62 -20.18 -8.73
CA ALA A 12 -18.58 -20.39 -10.19
C ALA A 12 -17.18 -20.11 -10.80
N LEU A 13 -16.75 -20.99 -11.71
CA LEU A 13 -15.47 -21.06 -12.44
C LEU A 13 -15.77 -21.07 -13.97
N VAL A 14 -14.91 -20.41 -14.77
CA VAL A 14 -14.65 -20.44 -16.24
C VAL A 14 -15.80 -20.30 -17.26
N ALA A 15 -15.74 -19.23 -18.08
CA ALA A 15 -15.51 -19.27 -19.55
C ALA A 15 -15.61 -17.87 -20.19
N SER A 16 -14.52 -17.44 -20.82
CA SER A 16 -14.37 -16.22 -21.63
C SER A 16 -15.17 -16.29 -22.94
N VAL A 17 -15.62 -15.14 -23.48
CA VAL A 17 -15.52 -14.78 -24.91
C VAL A 17 -15.85 -13.28 -25.08
N THR A 18 -14.89 -12.60 -25.72
CA THR A 18 -14.85 -11.29 -26.40
C THR A 18 -16.10 -10.40 -26.45
N LEU A 19 -15.90 -9.08 -26.25
CA LEU A 19 -16.49 -8.05 -27.11
C LEU A 19 -15.65 -6.76 -27.05
N GLY A 20 -15.38 -6.21 -28.24
CA GLY A 20 -14.45 -5.13 -28.51
C GLY A 20 -14.86 -3.72 -28.05
N GLN A 21 -13.97 -2.80 -28.39
CA GLN A 21 -13.91 -1.40 -28.00
C GLN A 21 -15.25 -0.64 -28.24
N THR A 22 -15.57 0.30 -27.34
CA THR A 22 -16.74 1.20 -27.31
C THR A 22 -18.02 0.64 -26.67
N THR A 23 -18.01 0.31 -25.37
CA THR A 23 -19.26 -0.11 -24.73
C THR A 23 -20.22 1.06 -24.51
N ALA A 24 -21.39 0.97 -25.13
CA ALA A 24 -22.56 1.81 -24.89
C ALA A 24 -22.84 2.02 -23.38
N PRO A 25 -23.39 3.18 -22.99
CA PRO A 25 -23.84 3.41 -21.62
C PRO A 25 -24.89 2.37 -21.22
N GLY A 26 -25.01 2.07 -19.92
CA GLY A 26 -25.83 0.96 -19.45
C GLY A 26 -25.50 0.54 -18.02
N PRO A 27 -26.41 -0.18 -17.34
CA PRO A 27 -26.26 -0.52 -15.93
C PRO A 27 -25.19 -1.58 -15.71
N LEU A 28 -24.56 -1.52 -14.54
CA LEU A 28 -23.61 -2.54 -14.11
C LEU A 28 -24.32 -3.57 -13.22
N PHE A 29 -24.21 -4.84 -13.58
CA PHE A 29 -24.68 -5.99 -12.79
C PHE A 29 -23.49 -6.81 -12.33
N ILE A 30 -23.72 -7.73 -11.39
CA ILE A 30 -22.67 -8.62 -10.88
C ILE A 30 -22.63 -9.88 -11.76
N ARG A 31 -21.46 -10.29 -12.23
CA ARG A 31 -21.23 -11.58 -12.89
C ARG A 31 -19.93 -12.15 -12.35
N ALA A 32 -19.99 -13.36 -11.77
CA ALA A 32 -18.82 -14.01 -11.17
C ALA A 32 -18.05 -13.09 -10.19
N GLY A 33 -18.79 -12.31 -9.38
CA GLY A 33 -18.21 -11.36 -8.41
C GLY A 33 -17.87 -9.97 -8.97
N ASP A 34 -17.92 -9.79 -10.29
CA ASP A 34 -17.50 -8.54 -10.94
C ASP A 34 -18.64 -7.70 -11.50
N LEU A 35 -18.37 -6.40 -11.68
CA LEU A 35 -19.29 -5.50 -12.35
C LEU A 35 -19.22 -5.66 -13.86
N ALA A 36 -20.22 -6.31 -14.43
CA ALA A 36 -20.44 -6.48 -15.85
C ALA A 36 -21.44 -5.44 -16.38
N ALA A 37 -21.06 -4.73 -17.43
CA ALA A 37 -21.98 -3.80 -18.10
C ALA A 37 -23.02 -4.56 -18.92
N ARG A 38 -24.30 -4.20 -18.75
CA ARG A 38 -25.36 -4.47 -19.72
C ARG A 38 -25.42 -3.31 -20.72
N PRO A 39 -25.07 -3.50 -22.00
CA PRO A 39 -25.20 -2.44 -22.99
C PRO A 39 -26.66 -2.01 -23.11
N MET A 40 -26.91 -0.71 -22.99
CA MET A 40 -28.20 -0.10 -23.30
C MET A 40 -27.96 1.12 -24.20
N PRO A 41 -27.68 0.89 -25.51
CA PRO A 41 -27.44 1.97 -26.45
C PRO A 41 -28.62 2.95 -26.44
N GLN A 42 -28.33 4.25 -26.51
CA GLN A 42 -29.32 5.33 -26.58
C GLN A 42 -30.18 5.53 -25.30
N ALA A 43 -29.90 4.82 -24.20
CA ALA A 43 -30.60 5.03 -22.94
C ALA A 43 -30.05 6.23 -22.15
N ASP A 44 -30.94 7.04 -21.58
CA ASP A 44 -30.54 8.11 -20.65
C ASP A 44 -30.20 7.56 -19.26
N LEU A 45 -29.65 8.41 -18.37
CA LEU A 45 -29.27 8.00 -17.02
C LEU A 45 -30.47 7.48 -16.20
N ARG A 46 -31.67 8.02 -16.40
CA ARG A 46 -32.87 7.61 -15.66
C ARG A 46 -33.32 6.21 -16.08
N GLN A 47 -33.32 5.93 -17.38
CA GLN A 47 -33.61 4.60 -17.94
C GLN A 47 -32.58 3.58 -17.48
N ILE A 48 -31.29 3.95 -17.51
CA ILE A 48 -30.20 3.08 -17.03
C ILE A 48 -30.37 2.74 -15.54
N LEU A 49 -30.66 3.74 -14.68
CA LEU A 49 -30.86 3.53 -13.25
C LEU A 49 -32.13 2.75 -12.95
N ALA A 50 -33.25 3.03 -13.62
CA ALA A 50 -34.48 2.26 -13.46
C ALA A 50 -34.25 0.77 -13.80
N ALA A 51 -33.48 0.54 -14.85
CA ALA A 51 -33.20 -0.80 -15.33
C ALA A 51 -32.13 -1.52 -14.47
N LEU A 52 -31.23 -0.79 -13.79
CA LEU A 52 -30.37 -1.32 -12.73
C LEU A 52 -31.19 -1.76 -11.51
N LEU A 53 -32.06 -0.89 -11.01
CA LEU A 53 -32.84 -1.10 -9.78
C LEU A 53 -33.89 -2.22 -9.94
N SER A 54 -34.40 -2.41 -11.16
CA SER A 54 -35.27 -3.55 -11.50
C SER A 54 -34.56 -4.90 -11.44
N GLY A 55 -33.22 -4.92 -11.40
CA GLY A 55 -32.39 -6.12 -11.42
C GLY A 55 -32.26 -6.73 -12.82
N PRO A 56 -31.43 -7.79 -12.95
CA PRO A 56 -31.30 -8.55 -14.20
C PRO A 56 -32.60 -9.30 -14.51
N THR A 57 -32.93 -9.45 -15.80
CA THR A 57 -34.06 -10.27 -16.28
C THR A 57 -33.87 -11.76 -15.96
N ALA A 58 -34.91 -12.59 -16.12
CA ALA A 58 -34.79 -14.03 -15.89
C ALA A 58 -33.72 -14.69 -16.80
N ASP A 59 -33.63 -14.24 -18.05
CA ASP A 59 -32.62 -14.69 -19.02
C ASP A 59 -31.22 -14.13 -18.71
N GLU A 60 -31.12 -12.93 -18.18
CA GLU A 60 -29.83 -12.39 -17.70
C GLU A 60 -29.34 -13.15 -16.47
N ARG A 61 -30.25 -13.55 -15.57
CA ARG A 61 -29.96 -14.39 -14.42
C ARG A 61 -29.53 -15.80 -14.82
N SER A 62 -30.17 -16.42 -15.82
CA SER A 62 -29.72 -17.72 -16.34
C SER A 62 -28.33 -17.65 -16.97
N ARG A 63 -27.93 -16.47 -17.47
CA ARG A 63 -26.57 -16.14 -17.93
C ARG A 63 -25.64 -15.63 -16.83
N GLY A 64 -26.00 -15.84 -15.56
CA GLY A 64 -25.15 -15.58 -14.39
C GLY A 64 -25.04 -14.11 -13.97
N LEU A 65 -25.93 -13.23 -14.42
CA LEU A 65 -26.02 -11.86 -13.89
C LEU A 65 -26.84 -11.82 -12.59
N SER A 66 -26.34 -11.12 -11.59
CA SER A 66 -27.00 -10.84 -10.33
C SER A 66 -26.90 -9.35 -9.97
N SER A 67 -27.52 -8.94 -8.87
CA SER A 67 -27.49 -7.56 -8.37
C SER A 67 -27.33 -7.57 -6.86
N ALA A 68 -26.49 -6.68 -6.33
CA ALA A 68 -26.40 -6.46 -4.88
C ALA A 68 -27.56 -5.60 -4.39
N ILE A 69 -28.20 -4.84 -5.28
CA ILE A 69 -29.40 -4.05 -4.96
C ILE A 69 -30.60 -5.01 -4.81
N PRO A 70 -31.38 -4.91 -3.71
CA PRO A 70 -32.56 -5.75 -3.47
C PRO A 70 -33.58 -5.70 -4.62
N ALA A 71 -34.08 -6.87 -5.02
CA ALA A 71 -35.10 -6.98 -6.06
C ALA A 71 -36.39 -6.22 -5.67
N GLY A 72 -36.94 -5.49 -6.63
CA GLY A 72 -38.15 -4.69 -6.45
C GLY A 72 -37.90 -3.25 -6.00
N CYS A 73 -36.64 -2.85 -5.79
CA CYS A 73 -36.29 -1.46 -5.51
C CYS A 73 -36.62 -0.55 -6.72
N ARG A 74 -37.22 0.61 -6.48
CA ARG A 74 -37.61 1.56 -7.52
C ARG A 74 -36.92 2.91 -7.37
N LEU A 75 -36.62 3.54 -8.50
CA LEU A 75 -36.20 4.93 -8.56
C LEU A 75 -37.42 5.83 -8.38
N LEU A 76 -37.53 6.47 -7.23
CA LEU A 76 -38.60 7.44 -6.96
C LEU A 76 -38.30 8.79 -7.59
N GLN A 77 -37.02 9.19 -7.57
CA GLN A 77 -36.62 10.50 -8.07
C GLN A 77 -35.16 10.53 -8.52
N LEU A 78 -34.89 11.30 -9.57
CA LEU A 78 -33.54 11.65 -10.01
C LEU A 78 -33.46 13.17 -10.12
N ARG A 79 -32.57 13.80 -9.35
CA ARG A 79 -32.36 15.26 -9.38
C ARG A 79 -30.93 15.55 -9.79
N GLY A 80 -30.73 16.46 -10.74
CA GLY A 80 -29.42 17.09 -10.98
C GLY A 80 -29.24 18.28 -10.04
N ALA A 81 -28.03 18.49 -9.52
CA ALA A 81 -27.74 19.67 -8.71
C ALA A 81 -27.73 20.95 -9.55
N THR A 82 -28.28 22.03 -9.00
CA THR A 82 -28.30 23.40 -9.56
C THR A 82 -27.07 24.23 -9.15
N SER A 83 -26.04 23.62 -8.54
CA SER A 83 -24.86 24.33 -8.03
C SER A 83 -23.73 24.41 -9.07
N PRO A 84 -23.03 25.56 -9.19
CA PRO A 84 -21.91 25.75 -10.13
C PRO A 84 -20.62 24.99 -9.77
N LEU A 85 -20.55 24.34 -8.59
CA LEU A 85 -19.44 23.46 -8.22
C LEU A 85 -19.86 21.99 -8.35
N ALA A 86 -19.68 21.47 -9.56
CA ALA A 86 -19.75 20.06 -9.96
C ALA A 86 -21.15 19.46 -10.16
N SER A 87 -21.37 18.88 -11.35
CA SER A 87 -22.59 18.15 -11.73
C SER A 87 -22.83 16.96 -10.79
N ALA A 88 -23.63 17.16 -9.75
CA ALA A 88 -24.03 16.09 -8.83
C ALA A 88 -25.40 15.52 -9.22
N VAL A 89 -25.62 14.25 -8.89
CA VAL A 89 -26.91 13.60 -9.04
C VAL A 89 -27.39 13.01 -7.72
N THR A 90 -28.63 13.29 -7.37
CA THR A 90 -29.31 12.66 -6.23
C THR A 90 -30.30 11.64 -6.76
N LEU A 91 -30.11 10.39 -6.37
CA LEU A 91 -31.03 9.28 -6.64
C LEU A 91 -31.80 8.95 -5.36
N ARG A 92 -33.13 9.02 -5.44
CA ARG A 92 -34.02 8.58 -4.37
C ARG A 92 -34.60 7.22 -4.70
N VAL A 93 -34.38 6.27 -3.83
CA VAL A 93 -34.91 4.90 -3.92
C VAL A 93 -35.94 4.64 -2.83
N ASP A 94 -36.81 3.65 -3.05
CA ASP A 94 -37.84 3.28 -2.09
C ASP A 94 -37.30 2.43 -0.90
N ALA A 95 -38.19 2.17 0.05
CA ALA A 95 -37.92 1.43 1.28
C ALA A 95 -37.37 0.00 1.05
N THR A 96 -37.51 -0.56 -0.15
CA THR A 96 -36.93 -1.87 -0.49
C THR A 96 -35.41 -1.85 -0.36
N PHE A 97 -34.78 -0.69 -0.59
CA PHE A 97 -33.33 -0.54 -0.40
C PHE A 97 -32.91 -0.73 1.06
N LEU A 98 -33.79 -0.43 2.04
CA LEU A 98 -33.52 -0.63 3.47
C LEU A 98 -33.33 -2.10 3.85
N ARG A 99 -33.72 -3.05 2.98
CA ARG A 99 -33.46 -4.48 3.21
C ARG A 99 -31.96 -4.77 3.36
N LEU A 100 -31.09 -3.99 2.71
CA LEU A 100 -29.63 -4.07 2.86
C LEU A 100 -29.15 -3.85 4.30
N PHE A 101 -29.93 -3.17 5.11
CA PHE A 101 -29.60 -2.82 6.50
C PHE A 101 -30.35 -3.69 7.52
N SER A 102 -31.14 -4.66 7.06
CA SER A 102 -31.91 -5.53 7.93
C SER A 102 -31.10 -6.76 8.35
N PRO A 103 -31.32 -7.32 9.56
CA PRO A 103 -30.66 -8.57 9.98
C PRO A 103 -30.93 -9.77 9.05
N ALA A 104 -32.00 -9.71 8.25
CA ALA A 104 -32.36 -10.71 7.25
C ALA A 104 -31.82 -10.39 5.83
N GLY A 105 -31.22 -9.21 5.64
CA GLY A 105 -30.63 -8.77 4.38
C GLY A 105 -29.20 -9.24 4.25
N GLN A 106 -29.01 -10.40 3.62
CA GLN A 106 -27.69 -11.01 3.41
C GLN A 106 -26.87 -10.35 2.27
N GLY A 107 -27.09 -9.06 1.98
CA GLY A 107 -26.45 -8.37 0.86
C GLY A 107 -25.36 -7.39 1.31
N PRO A 108 -24.14 -7.41 0.75
CA PRO A 108 -23.10 -6.47 1.11
C PRO A 108 -23.46 -5.07 0.61
N VAL A 109 -23.87 -4.21 1.55
CA VAL A 109 -24.29 -2.83 1.29
C VAL A 109 -23.27 -2.07 0.44
N GLU A 110 -21.98 -2.31 0.68
CA GLU A 110 -20.88 -1.72 -0.08
C GLU A 110 -20.92 -2.08 -1.56
N LEU A 111 -21.23 -3.34 -1.93
CA LEU A 111 -21.34 -3.72 -3.33
C LEU A 111 -22.54 -3.05 -4.01
N ALA A 112 -23.66 -2.87 -3.30
CA ALA A 112 -24.82 -2.16 -3.84
C ALA A 112 -24.51 -0.67 -4.09
N ILE A 113 -23.76 -0.05 -3.17
CA ILE A 113 -23.27 1.33 -3.29
C ILE A 113 -22.32 1.46 -4.48
N GLU A 114 -21.35 0.54 -4.58
CA GLU A 114 -20.40 0.49 -5.67
C GLU A 114 -21.11 0.34 -7.02
N GLN A 115 -22.05 -0.61 -7.11
CA GLN A 115 -22.84 -0.90 -8.31
C GLN A 115 -23.62 0.34 -8.78
N LEU A 116 -24.28 1.06 -7.86
CA LEU A 116 -24.98 2.31 -8.15
C LEU A 116 -24.03 3.41 -8.62
N ALA A 117 -23.00 3.69 -7.83
CA ALA A 117 -22.06 4.78 -8.08
C ALA A 117 -21.31 4.59 -9.39
N LYS A 118 -20.75 3.40 -9.64
CA LYS A 118 -20.03 3.08 -10.87
C LYS A 118 -20.94 3.10 -12.09
N THR A 119 -22.22 2.69 -11.97
CA THR A 119 -23.20 2.84 -13.06
C THR A 119 -23.39 4.31 -13.46
N VAL A 120 -23.55 5.21 -12.49
CA VAL A 120 -23.69 6.64 -12.74
C VAL A 120 -22.42 7.23 -13.36
N PHE A 121 -21.26 6.97 -12.75
CA PHE A 121 -19.98 7.53 -13.22
C PHE A 121 -19.56 7.01 -14.59
N ARG A 122 -19.98 5.79 -14.95
CA ARG A 122 -19.80 5.23 -16.29
C ARG A 122 -20.72 5.89 -17.30
N SER A 123 -21.99 6.06 -16.93
CA SER A 123 -23.05 6.48 -17.87
C SER A 123 -23.20 7.99 -17.98
N SER A 124 -22.44 8.77 -17.20
CA SER A 124 -22.56 10.22 -17.16
C SER A 124 -21.27 10.90 -16.70
N ARG A 125 -21.17 12.22 -16.93
CA ARG A 125 -20.03 13.04 -16.46
C ARG A 125 -20.20 13.56 -15.03
N HIS A 126 -21.20 13.07 -14.28
CA HIS A 126 -21.43 13.52 -12.92
C HIS A 126 -20.19 13.32 -12.04
N ALA A 127 -19.94 14.32 -11.20
CA ALA A 127 -18.84 14.32 -10.25
C ALA A 127 -19.26 13.68 -8.94
N SER A 128 -20.54 13.78 -8.55
CA SER A 128 -21.01 13.27 -7.26
C SER A 128 -22.29 12.45 -7.42
N VAL A 129 -22.43 11.43 -6.58
CA VAL A 129 -23.67 10.64 -6.44
C VAL A 129 -24.14 10.73 -5.00
N PHE A 130 -25.41 11.12 -4.79
CA PHE A 130 -26.09 11.06 -3.50
C PHE A 130 -27.22 10.05 -3.57
N VAL A 131 -27.32 9.18 -2.57
CA VAL A 131 -28.39 8.18 -2.47
C VAL A 131 -29.27 8.54 -1.27
N GLU A 132 -30.56 8.68 -1.53
CA GLU A 132 -31.60 8.88 -0.52
C GLU A 132 -32.53 7.67 -0.53
N VAL A 133 -32.94 7.20 0.64
CA VAL A 133 -33.93 6.12 0.79
C VAL A 133 -35.18 6.69 1.43
N GLN A 134 -36.33 6.56 0.77
CA GLN A 134 -37.63 6.96 1.34
C GLN A 134 -38.29 5.74 1.97
N ASP A 135 -38.55 5.79 3.27
CA ASP A 135 -39.17 4.68 4.01
C ASP A 135 -40.69 4.56 3.75
N GLY A 136 -41.31 3.52 4.32
CA GLY A 136 -42.74 3.25 4.17
C GLY A 136 -43.67 4.31 4.77
N HIS A 137 -43.13 5.23 5.58
CA HIS A 137 -43.84 6.37 6.16
C HIS A 137 -43.60 7.67 5.37
N GLY A 138 -42.86 7.61 4.27
CA GLY A 138 -42.52 8.77 3.44
C GLY A 138 -41.35 9.61 3.97
N LYS A 139 -40.70 9.21 5.07
CA LYS A 139 -39.52 9.90 5.59
C LYS A 139 -38.30 9.54 4.74
N VAL A 140 -37.51 10.54 4.40
CA VAL A 140 -36.31 10.41 3.58
C VAL A 140 -35.09 10.31 4.47
N HIS A 141 -34.29 9.27 4.27
CA HIS A 141 -33.03 9.03 4.94
C HIS A 141 -31.91 9.17 3.92
N ALA A 142 -30.92 10.00 4.21
CA ALA A 142 -29.70 10.01 3.42
C ALA A 142 -28.92 8.71 3.71
N LEU A 143 -28.37 8.08 2.68
CA LEU A 143 -27.72 6.78 2.82
C LEU A 143 -26.53 6.82 3.79
N ASP A 144 -25.83 7.95 3.86
CA ASP A 144 -24.74 8.17 4.81
C ASP A 144 -25.17 8.08 6.27
N ALA A 145 -26.38 8.55 6.61
CA ALA A 145 -26.95 8.44 7.94
C ALA A 145 -27.25 6.99 8.34
N LEU A 146 -27.47 6.10 7.36
CA LEU A 146 -27.73 4.67 7.59
C LEU A 146 -26.44 3.84 7.73
N LEU A 147 -25.31 4.37 7.24
CA LEU A 147 -24.01 3.69 7.23
C LEU A 147 -23.08 4.10 8.38
N ARG A 148 -23.43 5.17 9.10
CA ARG A 148 -22.73 5.56 10.31
C ARG A 148 -23.30 4.75 11.46
N ASP A 149 -22.51 3.78 11.95
CA ASP A 149 -22.70 3.29 13.31
C ASP A 149 -22.52 4.48 14.27
N GLY A 150 -23.03 4.36 15.51
CA GLY A 150 -22.86 5.38 16.55
C GLY A 150 -21.40 5.85 16.68
N ASP A 151 -21.18 6.95 17.42
CA ASP A 151 -19.88 7.65 17.50
C ASP A 151 -18.74 6.85 18.19
N ASP A 152 -18.82 5.52 18.20
CA ASP A 152 -17.83 4.53 18.66
C ASP A 152 -16.59 4.47 17.75
N ARG A 153 -16.21 5.61 17.16
CA ARG A 153 -14.94 5.74 16.46
C ARG A 153 -13.82 5.57 17.49
N PRO A 154 -12.79 4.76 17.18
CA PRO A 154 -11.71 4.50 18.13
C PRO A 154 -11.06 5.83 18.53
N VAL A 155 -10.81 5.99 19.83
CA VAL A 155 -10.11 7.15 20.36
C VAL A 155 -8.79 7.29 19.62
N ARG A 156 -8.63 8.44 18.93
CA ARG A 156 -7.40 8.82 18.26
C ARG A 156 -6.26 8.73 19.28
N ARG A 157 -5.24 7.93 18.99
CA ARG A 157 -4.00 8.06 19.74
C ARG A 157 -3.36 9.39 19.35
N SER A 158 -2.92 10.14 20.36
CA SER A 158 -2.04 11.29 20.11
C SER A 158 -0.94 10.86 19.15
N PRO A 159 -0.59 11.68 18.15
CA PRO A 159 0.59 11.48 17.35
C PRO A 159 1.78 11.17 18.26
N ASP A 160 2.31 9.96 18.17
CA ASP A 160 3.68 9.74 18.62
C ASP A 160 4.53 10.65 17.71
N SER A 161 5.07 11.73 18.27
CA SER A 161 5.83 12.72 17.49
C SER A 161 7.20 12.15 17.16
N GLU A 162 7.49 12.00 15.86
CA GLU A 162 8.67 11.33 15.29
C GLU A 162 8.56 9.79 15.18
N ASP A 163 7.99 9.35 14.05
CA ASP A 163 7.88 7.94 13.58
C ASP A 163 8.95 7.60 12.52
N LEU A 164 10.03 8.38 12.44
CA LEU A 164 11.09 8.14 11.47
C LEU A 164 12.30 7.54 12.19
N PRO A 165 12.85 6.39 11.74
CA PRO A 165 14.14 5.95 12.23
C PRO A 165 15.18 7.07 11.99
N PRO A 166 16.24 7.20 12.82
CA PRO A 166 17.23 8.27 12.68
C PRO A 166 17.94 8.32 11.32
N ASN A 167 17.98 7.20 10.59
CA ASN A 167 18.52 7.11 9.24
C ASN A 167 17.47 7.40 8.14
N ALA A 168 16.27 7.82 8.52
CA ALA A 168 15.26 8.20 7.57
C ALA A 168 15.75 9.39 6.73
N VAL A 169 15.38 9.35 5.47
CA VAL A 169 15.64 10.43 4.53
C VAL A 169 14.98 11.70 5.05
N ARG A 170 15.70 12.82 4.98
CA ARG A 170 15.13 14.16 5.21
C ARG A 170 14.78 14.80 3.87
N GLY A 171 13.62 15.44 3.78
CA GLY A 171 13.10 16.00 2.55
C GLY A 171 11.78 16.76 2.75
N ALA A 172 11.06 16.98 1.66
CA ALA A 172 9.86 17.84 1.63
C ALA A 172 8.67 17.30 2.44
N LEU A 173 8.72 16.04 2.86
CA LEU A 173 7.70 15.37 3.68
C LEU A 173 8.22 14.96 5.07
N THR A 174 9.39 15.45 5.50
CA THR A 174 9.90 15.19 6.86
C THR A 174 8.87 15.59 7.92
N GLY A 175 8.63 14.67 8.85
CA GLY A 175 7.64 14.84 9.93
C GLY A 175 6.19 14.58 9.50
N ARG A 176 5.94 14.19 8.24
CA ARG A 176 4.61 13.82 7.75
C ARG A 176 4.44 12.30 7.79
N ARG A 177 3.29 11.86 8.29
CA ARG A 177 2.82 10.46 8.24
C ARG A 177 1.77 10.31 7.16
N VAL A 178 2.06 9.53 6.14
CA VAL A 178 1.13 9.30 5.02
C VAL A 178 0.65 7.86 5.07
N ALA A 179 -0.65 7.66 5.25
CA ALA A 179 -1.25 6.34 5.17
C ALA A 179 -1.47 5.94 3.71
N VAL A 180 -0.96 4.77 3.33
CA VAL A 180 -1.06 4.22 1.98
C VAL A 180 -1.92 2.95 2.01
N SER A 181 -3.05 3.02 1.31
CA SER A 181 -4.04 1.95 1.22
C SER A 181 -4.15 1.43 -0.21
N PRO A 182 -3.48 0.33 -0.57
CA PRO A 182 -3.69 -0.32 -1.87
C PRO A 182 -5.12 -0.84 -1.99
N GLY A 183 -5.50 -1.42 -3.13
CA GLY A 183 -6.81 -2.07 -3.28
C GLY A 183 -7.03 -3.22 -2.31
N HIS A 184 -8.10 -3.98 -2.52
CA HIS A 184 -8.65 -4.98 -1.60
C HIS A 184 -7.64 -6.04 -1.11
N GLY A 185 -7.57 -7.20 -1.76
CA GLY A 185 -6.75 -8.35 -1.31
C GLY A 185 -7.60 -9.58 -0.99
N ALA A 186 -6.94 -10.66 -0.60
CA ALA A 186 -7.62 -11.89 -0.17
C ALA A 186 -8.31 -11.66 1.18
N CYS A 187 -9.54 -12.16 1.28
CA CYS A 187 -10.34 -12.11 2.50
C CYS A 187 -11.13 -13.40 2.66
N TRP A 188 -11.44 -13.73 3.91
CA TRP A 188 -12.34 -14.83 4.22
C TRP A 188 -13.78 -14.43 3.97
N HIS A 189 -14.56 -15.37 3.45
CA HIS A 189 -16.00 -15.29 3.36
C HIS A 189 -16.59 -16.56 3.95
N SER A 190 -17.60 -16.45 4.81
CA SER A 190 -18.22 -17.60 5.51
C SER A 190 -18.66 -18.72 4.56
N THR A 191 -19.19 -18.30 3.43
CA THR A 191 -19.68 -19.13 2.34
C THR A 191 -18.59 -19.57 1.34
N PHE A 192 -17.76 -18.66 0.81
CA PHE A 192 -16.79 -18.98 -0.24
C PHE A 192 -15.42 -19.44 0.28
N GLY A 193 -15.21 -19.35 1.60
CA GLY A 193 -13.89 -19.46 2.21
C GLY A 193 -12.98 -18.28 1.83
N TRP A 194 -11.67 -18.52 1.82
CA TRP A 194 -10.69 -17.54 1.34
C TRP A 194 -10.91 -17.23 -0.14
N THR A 195 -11.22 -15.96 -0.44
CA THR A 195 -11.58 -15.49 -1.78
C THR A 195 -11.02 -14.09 -2.05
N TRP A 196 -11.13 -13.66 -3.29
CA TRP A 196 -10.74 -12.34 -3.77
C TRP A 196 -12.00 -11.55 -4.13
N GLN A 197 -12.00 -10.24 -3.89
CA GLN A 197 -13.12 -9.39 -4.31
C GLN A 197 -13.24 -9.33 -5.85
N ARG A 198 -12.12 -9.35 -6.57
CA ARG A 198 -12.04 -9.28 -8.03
C ARG A 198 -11.34 -10.52 -8.58
N PRO A 199 -11.78 -11.11 -9.71
CA PRO A 199 -11.10 -12.22 -10.36
C PRO A 199 -9.80 -11.79 -11.05
N LEU A 200 -9.08 -12.76 -11.59
CA LEU A 200 -7.91 -12.54 -12.43
C LEU A 200 -8.37 -12.32 -13.88
N ILE A 201 -8.06 -11.16 -14.46
CA ILE A 201 -8.44 -10.79 -15.83
C ILE A 201 -7.17 -10.46 -16.60
N GLY A 202 -6.86 -11.26 -17.63
CA GLY A 202 -5.67 -11.06 -18.46
C GLY A 202 -4.35 -11.05 -17.69
N GLY A 203 -4.29 -11.69 -16.51
CA GLY A 203 -3.11 -11.69 -15.64
C GLY A 203 -3.03 -10.51 -14.65
N LEU A 204 -4.06 -9.67 -14.56
CA LEU A 204 -4.20 -8.62 -13.53
C LEU A 204 -5.28 -8.99 -12.52
N ARG A 205 -5.02 -8.66 -11.26
CA ARG A 205 -5.99 -8.70 -10.17
C ARG A 205 -5.77 -7.47 -9.32
N GLU A 206 -6.80 -6.64 -9.15
CA GLU A 206 -6.72 -5.36 -8.42
C GLU A 206 -5.94 -5.47 -7.10
N GLY A 207 -6.29 -6.47 -6.28
CA GLY A 207 -5.67 -6.69 -4.97
C GLY A 207 -4.17 -7.02 -5.00
N TRP A 208 -3.60 -7.39 -6.15
CA TRP A 208 -2.17 -7.65 -6.34
C TRP A 208 -1.47 -6.42 -6.92
N HIS A 209 -1.83 -6.00 -8.13
CA HIS A 209 -1.08 -4.99 -8.87
C HIS A 209 -1.14 -3.60 -8.23
N THR A 210 -2.22 -3.27 -7.50
CA THR A 210 -2.28 -2.01 -6.75
C THR A 210 -1.29 -2.01 -5.58
N ASN A 211 -1.14 -3.13 -4.88
CA ASN A 211 -0.13 -3.22 -3.80
C ASN A 211 1.28 -3.26 -4.37
N GLU A 212 1.52 -3.94 -5.51
CA GLU A 212 2.80 -3.87 -6.22
C GLU A 212 3.18 -2.43 -6.57
N ILE A 213 2.25 -1.63 -7.13
CA ILE A 213 2.49 -0.21 -7.42
C ILE A 213 2.83 0.56 -6.13
N CYS A 214 2.11 0.28 -5.05
CA CYS A 214 2.37 0.91 -3.76
C CYS A 214 3.77 0.58 -3.24
N MET A 215 4.10 -0.70 -3.09
CA MET A 215 5.37 -1.19 -2.52
C MET A 215 6.58 -0.81 -3.38
N ARG A 216 6.47 -0.93 -4.71
CA ARG A 216 7.62 -0.71 -5.61
C ARG A 216 7.86 0.74 -5.96
N TYR A 217 6.83 1.59 -5.90
CA TYR A 217 6.91 2.98 -6.36
C TYR A 217 6.40 3.99 -5.34
N LEU A 218 5.11 3.98 -5.00
CA LEU A 218 4.48 5.05 -4.23
C LEU A 218 5.13 5.20 -2.84
N ILE A 219 5.26 4.11 -2.09
CA ILE A 219 5.83 4.08 -0.75
C ILE A 219 7.30 4.54 -0.79
N PRO A 220 8.19 3.96 -1.62
CA PRO A 220 9.57 4.44 -1.72
C PRO A 220 9.70 5.91 -2.12
N TYR A 221 8.84 6.44 -3.01
CA TYR A 221 8.89 7.88 -3.34
C TYR A 221 8.53 8.75 -2.14
N LEU A 222 7.52 8.37 -1.35
CA LEU A 222 7.13 9.09 -0.13
C LEU A 222 8.25 9.04 0.92
N GLU A 223 8.82 7.85 1.16
CA GLU A 223 9.94 7.66 2.10
C GLU A 223 11.19 8.42 1.65
N ASN A 224 11.48 8.44 0.35
CA ASN A 224 12.61 9.22 -0.21
C ASN A 224 12.41 10.74 -0.15
N MET A 225 11.19 11.21 0.15
CA MET A 225 10.92 12.61 0.49
C MET A 225 10.86 12.84 2.01
N GLY A 226 11.08 11.78 2.81
CA GLY A 226 11.10 11.83 4.26
C GLY A 226 9.75 11.63 4.95
N ALA A 227 8.72 11.13 4.24
CA ALA A 227 7.49 10.74 4.92
C ALA A 227 7.70 9.45 5.73
N SER A 228 7.07 9.36 6.90
CA SER A 228 6.81 8.08 7.56
C SER A 228 5.55 7.48 6.94
N VAL A 229 5.60 6.22 6.52
CA VAL A 229 4.48 5.59 5.81
C VAL A 229 3.73 4.64 6.72
N VAL A 230 2.41 4.87 6.85
CA VAL A 230 1.49 3.94 7.51
C VAL A 230 0.93 3.00 6.44
N ASN A 231 1.49 1.81 6.34
CA ASN A 231 0.99 0.80 5.41
C ASN A 231 -0.33 0.22 5.91
N CYS A 232 -1.38 0.18 5.08
CA CYS A 232 -2.63 -0.53 5.41
C CYS A 232 -2.57 -2.03 5.09
N ARG A 233 -1.56 -2.48 4.32
CA ARG A 233 -1.29 -3.90 3.99
C ARG A 233 0.21 -4.17 4.14
N ASP A 234 0.63 -5.43 4.24
CA ASP A 234 2.05 -5.78 4.36
C ASP A 234 2.87 -5.27 3.14
N ARG A 235 4.12 -4.88 3.38
CA ARG A 235 5.06 -4.30 2.41
C ARG A 235 6.09 -5.29 1.85
N GLY A 236 6.12 -6.53 2.33
CA GLY A 236 7.11 -7.53 1.92
C GLY A 236 6.56 -8.60 0.98
N GLU A 237 7.21 -8.76 -0.17
CA GLU A 237 6.85 -9.78 -1.17
C GLU A 237 7.38 -11.18 -0.82
N VAL A 238 8.37 -11.27 0.09
CA VAL A 238 9.00 -12.54 0.48
C VAL A 238 8.03 -13.45 1.25
N PRO A 239 7.75 -14.68 0.78
CA PRO A 239 6.78 -15.59 1.40
C PRO A 239 7.33 -16.30 2.63
N HIS A 240 8.50 -15.88 3.13
CA HIS A 240 9.17 -16.46 4.28
C HIS A 240 9.15 -15.50 5.46
N GLU A 241 8.93 -16.04 6.65
CA GLU A 241 8.96 -15.31 7.92
C GLU A 241 9.74 -16.14 8.95
N ARG A 242 10.52 -15.44 9.77
CA ARG A 242 11.18 -15.94 10.97
C ARG A 242 10.92 -14.97 12.09
N ILE A 243 10.47 -15.49 13.24
CA ILE A 243 10.30 -14.70 14.45
C ILE A 243 11.24 -15.28 15.50
N GLY A 244 12.11 -14.43 16.04
CA GLY A 244 12.97 -14.73 17.16
C GLY A 244 12.48 -14.01 18.40
N ASP A 245 12.29 -14.75 19.48
CA ASP A 245 11.79 -14.24 20.76
C ASP A 245 12.86 -14.46 21.85
N ASN A 246 12.92 -13.58 22.84
CA ASN A 246 13.92 -13.68 23.91
C ASN A 246 13.77 -14.96 24.75
N ASP A 247 12.60 -15.58 24.78
CA ASP A 247 12.35 -16.83 25.49
C ASP A 247 12.90 -18.07 24.75
N VAL A 248 13.45 -17.90 23.55
CA VAL A 248 13.93 -18.99 22.69
C VAL A 248 15.46 -18.98 22.59
N ALA A 249 16.12 -19.72 23.48
CA ALA A 249 17.59 -19.76 23.62
C ALA A 249 18.36 -20.20 22.36
N SER A 250 17.72 -20.90 21.42
CA SER A 250 18.36 -21.31 20.15
C SER A 250 18.53 -20.15 19.17
N VAL A 251 17.74 -19.08 19.30
CA VAL A 251 17.77 -17.91 18.40
C VAL A 251 18.15 -16.62 19.12
N TYR A 252 18.13 -16.58 20.46
CA TYR A 252 18.40 -15.40 21.27
C TYR A 252 19.56 -15.61 22.25
N LYS A 253 20.48 -14.64 22.32
CA LYS A 253 21.62 -14.65 23.25
C LYS A 253 21.89 -13.27 23.84
N GLU A 254 22.41 -13.24 25.06
CA GLU A 254 22.75 -12.02 25.78
C GLU A 254 24.23 -12.01 26.19
N THR A 255 24.79 -10.81 26.28
CA THR A 255 26.06 -10.51 26.95
C THR A 255 25.85 -9.33 27.89
N GLY A 256 26.64 -9.26 28.97
CA GLY A 256 26.46 -8.25 30.01
C GLY A 256 25.25 -8.54 30.91
N SER A 257 24.81 -7.52 31.64
CA SER A 257 23.73 -7.65 32.63
C SER A 257 22.36 -7.32 32.04
N TRP A 258 21.52 -8.34 31.89
CA TRP A 258 20.11 -8.23 31.52
C TRP A 258 19.22 -8.79 32.62
N LEU A 259 18.12 -8.10 32.89
CA LEU A 259 17.13 -8.45 33.90
C LEU A 259 15.85 -8.94 33.24
N LEU A 260 15.18 -9.90 33.89
CA LEU A 260 13.88 -10.41 33.46
C LEU A 260 12.79 -9.46 33.92
N SER A 261 11.83 -9.13 33.06
CA SER A 261 10.65 -8.41 33.49
C SER A 261 9.55 -9.32 34.02
N SER A 262 8.75 -8.82 34.96
CA SER A 262 7.54 -9.47 35.47
C SER A 262 6.30 -9.22 34.61
N PHE A 263 6.39 -8.34 33.61
CA PHE A 263 5.30 -8.06 32.68
C PHE A 263 5.46 -8.88 31.39
N ALA A 264 4.34 -9.16 30.73
CA ALA A 264 4.32 -9.95 29.51
C ALA A 264 4.89 -9.20 28.28
N GLY A 265 5.71 -9.86 27.48
CA GLY A 265 6.26 -9.39 26.21
C GLY A 265 5.44 -9.84 25.00
N TYR A 266 6.13 -10.13 23.91
CA TYR A 266 5.55 -10.72 22.72
C TYR A 266 4.87 -12.07 23.01
N ASN A 267 3.74 -12.34 22.36
CA ASN A 267 2.97 -13.59 22.51
C ASN A 267 2.68 -14.02 23.97
N ASN A 268 2.54 -13.05 24.88
CA ASN A 268 2.39 -13.25 26.33
C ASN A 268 3.59 -13.97 27.02
N GLY A 269 4.75 -14.02 26.35
CA GLY A 269 6.02 -14.46 26.91
C GLY A 269 6.62 -13.42 27.87
N THR A 270 7.91 -13.56 28.17
CA THR A 270 8.64 -12.58 28.98
C THR A 270 9.33 -11.54 28.10
N TYR A 271 10.01 -10.56 28.70
CA TYR A 271 10.98 -9.74 27.99
C TYR A 271 12.15 -9.38 28.89
N ARG A 272 13.25 -8.99 28.26
CA ARG A 272 14.54 -8.70 28.89
C ARG A 272 14.80 -7.20 28.86
N TYR A 273 15.46 -6.68 29.88
CA TYR A 273 15.84 -5.27 29.92
C TYR A 273 17.22 -5.01 30.51
N ALA A 274 17.87 -3.95 30.05
CA ALA A 274 19.15 -3.47 30.57
C ALA A 274 19.11 -1.95 30.78
N PHE A 275 19.95 -1.43 31.68
CA PHE A 275 20.12 0.00 31.85
C PHE A 275 21.08 0.55 30.81
N THR A 276 20.74 1.73 30.30
CA THR A 276 21.54 2.47 29.32
C THR A 276 22.87 2.95 29.90
N ALA A 277 23.91 2.90 29.08
CA ALA A 277 25.27 3.34 29.39
C ALA A 277 25.86 4.15 28.22
N HIS A 278 26.89 4.98 28.50
CA HIS A 278 27.55 5.78 27.46
C HIS A 278 28.32 4.95 26.43
N THR A 279 28.72 3.74 26.80
CA THR A 279 29.32 2.74 25.92
C THR A 279 28.56 1.43 26.05
N SER A 280 28.61 0.59 25.02
CA SER A 280 27.96 -0.71 25.04
C SER A 280 28.56 -1.61 26.13
N THR A 281 27.77 -1.94 27.15
CA THR A 281 28.15 -2.88 28.23
C THR A 281 27.24 -4.12 28.28
N ALA A 282 26.11 -4.09 27.58
CA ALA A 282 25.19 -5.21 27.43
C ALA A 282 24.63 -5.26 26.00
N THR A 283 24.56 -6.46 25.44
CA THR A 283 24.04 -6.71 24.08
C THR A 283 23.09 -7.89 24.10
N ALA A 284 21.98 -7.77 23.39
CA ALA A 284 21.05 -8.84 23.05
C ALA A 284 21.14 -9.12 21.54
N THR A 285 21.19 -10.39 21.14
CA THR A 285 21.37 -10.79 19.75
C THR A 285 20.34 -11.84 19.35
N TRP A 286 19.65 -11.59 18.24
CA TRP A 286 18.82 -12.56 17.55
C TRP A 286 19.55 -13.07 16.31
N THR A 287 19.54 -14.39 16.11
CA THR A 287 20.14 -15.08 14.96
C THR A 287 19.09 -15.99 14.32
N LEU A 288 18.63 -15.64 13.12
CA LEU A 288 17.52 -16.30 12.44
C LEU A 288 17.94 -16.76 11.05
N ARG A 289 17.95 -18.07 10.80
CA ARG A 289 18.31 -18.62 9.49
C ARG A 289 17.21 -18.37 8.45
N VAL A 290 17.56 -17.67 7.37
CA VAL A 290 16.64 -17.38 6.26
C VAL A 290 16.75 -18.43 5.14
N PRO A 291 15.64 -18.85 4.51
CA PRO A 291 15.66 -19.96 3.55
C PRO A 291 16.01 -19.56 2.11
N ALA A 292 15.95 -18.28 1.75
CA ALA A 292 16.10 -17.81 0.36
C ALA A 292 16.85 -16.47 0.29
N SER A 293 17.53 -16.21 -0.83
CA SER A 293 18.13 -14.91 -1.11
C SER A 293 17.02 -13.94 -1.50
N ALA A 294 16.78 -12.91 -0.70
CA ALA A 294 15.75 -11.91 -0.96
C ALA A 294 15.96 -10.66 -0.11
N SER A 295 15.19 -9.61 -0.41
CA SER A 295 15.02 -8.48 0.49
C SER A 295 13.95 -8.82 1.53
N TYR A 296 14.34 -8.87 2.80
CA TYR A 296 13.45 -9.14 3.93
C TYR A 296 13.15 -7.84 4.69
N PRO A 297 11.87 -7.49 4.91
CA PRO A 297 11.54 -6.46 5.89
C PRO A 297 11.86 -6.97 7.30
N VAL A 298 12.59 -6.18 8.08
CA VAL A 298 12.94 -6.50 9.48
C VAL A 298 12.15 -5.61 10.42
N HIS A 299 11.53 -6.22 11.43
CA HIS A 299 10.76 -5.55 12.47
C HIS A 299 11.20 -5.98 13.86
N VAL A 300 10.97 -5.11 14.85
CA VAL A 300 11.17 -5.39 16.28
C VAL A 300 9.86 -5.21 17.03
N PHE A 301 9.66 -5.95 18.11
CA PHE A 301 8.55 -5.82 19.04
C PHE A 301 9.11 -5.56 20.44
N TYR A 302 8.44 -4.72 21.23
CA TYR A 302 8.84 -4.42 22.60
C TYR A 302 7.70 -3.81 23.42
N ARG A 303 7.91 -3.72 24.74
CA ARG A 303 7.05 -3.00 25.69
C ARG A 303 7.51 -1.56 25.87
N ALA A 304 6.68 -0.61 25.46
CA ALA A 304 7.01 0.80 25.55
C ALA A 304 6.74 1.37 26.94
N GLY A 305 7.42 2.45 27.30
CA GLY A 305 7.22 3.13 28.58
C GLY A 305 8.06 4.40 28.75
N ALA A 306 7.64 5.29 29.65
CA ALA A 306 8.28 6.59 29.85
C ALA A 306 9.73 6.52 30.39
N ASN A 307 10.12 5.38 30.97
CA ASN A 307 11.48 5.13 31.45
C ASN A 307 12.38 4.44 30.40
N ARG A 308 11.87 4.16 29.20
CA ARG A 308 12.68 3.57 28.13
C ARG A 308 13.56 4.62 27.45
N THR A 309 14.57 4.15 26.72
CA THR A 309 15.36 5.04 25.85
C THR A 309 14.60 5.37 24.58
N SER A 310 14.76 6.60 24.10
CA SER A 310 14.25 7.03 22.79
C SER A 310 15.21 6.72 21.64
N GLU A 311 16.37 6.11 21.94
CA GLU A 311 17.44 5.85 20.98
C GLU A 311 17.98 4.41 21.07
N ALA A 312 17.11 3.42 21.30
CA ALA A 312 17.53 2.01 21.38
C ALA A 312 18.23 1.58 20.08
N ARG A 313 19.51 1.22 20.14
CA ARG A 313 20.38 1.03 18.97
C ARG A 313 20.41 -0.42 18.51
N TYR A 314 19.75 -0.68 17.40
CA TYR A 314 19.81 -1.96 16.69
C TYR A 314 20.91 -1.95 15.63
N ARG A 315 21.53 -3.11 15.37
CA ARG A 315 22.44 -3.34 14.24
C ARG A 315 21.97 -4.56 13.48
N VAL A 316 21.61 -4.36 12.21
CA VAL A 316 21.21 -5.44 11.30
C VAL A 316 22.42 -5.81 10.46
N HIS A 317 22.86 -7.07 10.55
CA HIS A 317 23.94 -7.61 9.73
C HIS A 317 23.32 -8.27 8.50
N HIS A 318 23.62 -7.76 7.32
CA HIS A 318 23.02 -8.18 6.05
C HIS A 318 24.11 -8.29 4.96
N ALA A 319 23.76 -8.71 3.74
CA ALA A 319 24.74 -8.97 2.67
C ALA A 319 25.61 -7.75 2.29
N GLY A 320 25.16 -6.54 2.61
CA GLY A 320 25.89 -5.30 2.35
C GLY A 320 26.86 -4.86 3.46
N GLY A 321 26.82 -5.52 4.62
CA GLY A 321 27.53 -5.10 5.82
C GLY A 321 26.57 -4.93 7.00
N VAL A 322 26.79 -3.90 7.82
CA VAL A 322 26.02 -3.65 9.03
C VAL A 322 25.33 -2.30 8.94
N THR A 323 24.01 -2.30 9.11
CA THR A 323 23.21 -1.07 9.22
C THR A 323 22.76 -0.86 10.66
N ALA A 324 23.13 0.26 11.27
CA ALA A 324 22.64 0.66 12.59
C ALA A 324 21.31 1.42 12.47
N VAL A 325 20.32 1.12 13.32
CA VAL A 325 19.02 1.80 13.35
C VAL A 325 18.66 2.09 14.80
N SER A 326 18.34 3.34 15.15
CA SER A 326 17.80 3.62 16.49
C SER A 326 16.27 3.64 16.49
N VAL A 327 15.68 3.19 17.59
CA VAL A 327 14.23 3.11 17.78
C VAL A 327 13.84 3.78 19.09
N ASP A 328 12.76 4.55 19.05
CA ASP A 328 12.18 5.14 20.25
C ASP A 328 11.30 4.14 20.99
N GLN A 329 11.86 3.51 22.03
CA GLN A 329 11.15 2.54 22.85
C GLN A 329 10.19 3.18 23.88
N THR A 330 10.01 4.49 23.86
CA THR A 330 8.95 5.15 24.65
C THR A 330 7.59 5.07 23.94
N LYS A 331 7.58 4.68 22.65
CA LYS A 331 6.40 4.66 21.77
C LYS A 331 6.09 3.24 21.26
N HIS A 332 4.94 3.10 20.58
CA HIS A 332 4.57 1.86 19.87
C HIS A 332 4.44 0.60 20.74
N ASP A 333 3.96 0.75 21.98
CA ASP A 333 3.77 -0.37 22.90
C ASP A 333 3.10 -1.58 22.25
N ARG A 334 3.79 -2.72 22.29
CA ARG A 334 3.32 -4.03 21.81
C ARG A 334 2.97 -4.06 20.33
N ARG A 335 3.84 -3.53 19.47
CA ARG A 335 3.67 -3.51 18.01
C ARG A 335 4.97 -3.86 17.29
N TRP A 336 4.81 -4.32 16.06
CA TRP A 336 5.92 -4.49 15.12
C TRP A 336 6.37 -3.14 14.58
N VAL A 337 7.59 -2.73 14.92
CA VAL A 337 8.24 -1.50 14.46
C VAL A 337 9.24 -1.86 13.37
N PHE A 338 9.09 -1.25 12.20
CA PHE A 338 9.91 -1.53 11.02
C PHE A 338 11.30 -0.88 11.13
N LEU A 339 12.36 -1.67 10.94
CA LEU A 339 13.74 -1.20 10.93
C LEU A 339 14.23 -0.87 9.51
N GLY A 340 13.75 -1.60 8.50
CA GLY A 340 14.21 -1.47 7.12
C GLY A 340 14.03 -2.76 6.32
N ASP A 341 14.25 -2.62 5.01
CA ASP A 341 14.33 -3.74 4.07
C ASP A 341 15.80 -4.10 3.86
N PHE A 342 16.18 -5.35 4.15
CA PHE A 342 17.57 -5.80 4.11
C PHE A 342 17.72 -7.06 3.25
N TRP A 343 18.74 -7.08 2.40
CA TRP A 343 19.05 -8.27 1.61
C TRP A 343 19.85 -9.28 2.43
N PHE A 344 19.34 -10.51 2.49
CA PHE A 344 20.02 -11.65 3.08
C PHE A 344 20.21 -12.72 2.02
N GLU A 345 21.30 -13.48 2.11
CA GLU A 345 21.55 -14.61 1.22
C GLU A 345 20.87 -15.89 1.74
N ALA A 346 20.48 -16.77 0.82
CA ALA A 346 19.85 -18.03 1.14
C ALA A 346 20.71 -18.84 2.12
N ASN A 347 20.05 -19.45 3.11
CA ASN A 347 20.68 -20.32 4.09
C ASN A 347 21.76 -19.63 4.94
N THR A 348 21.72 -18.30 5.04
CA THR A 348 22.55 -17.52 5.99
C THR A 348 21.73 -17.10 7.20
N ASP A 349 22.43 -16.66 8.24
CA ASP A 349 21.81 -16.16 9.46
C ASP A 349 21.57 -14.66 9.35
N ALA A 350 20.29 -14.25 9.43
CA ALA A 350 19.93 -12.87 9.70
C ALA A 350 20.25 -12.58 11.17
N ARG A 351 21.26 -11.74 11.41
CA ARG A 351 21.70 -11.35 12.75
C ARG A 351 21.28 -9.91 13.07
N ILE A 352 20.58 -9.73 14.18
CA ILE A 352 20.15 -8.44 14.70
C ILE A 352 20.69 -8.30 16.12
N ASP A 353 21.50 -7.28 16.37
CA ASP A 353 21.99 -6.95 17.70
C ASP A 353 21.24 -5.72 18.25
N LEU A 354 21.03 -5.67 19.55
CA LEU A 354 20.57 -4.51 20.32
C LEU A 354 21.54 -4.26 21.46
N CYS A 355 22.12 -3.06 21.55
CA CYS A 355 22.97 -2.68 22.68
C CYS A 355 22.32 -1.63 23.59
N ASN A 356 22.83 -1.54 24.82
CA ASN A 356 22.41 -0.54 25.80
C ASN A 356 23.16 0.81 25.68
N GLU A 357 23.91 1.02 24.60
CA GLU A 357 24.62 2.28 24.37
C GLU A 357 23.62 3.41 24.04
N SER A 358 23.74 4.54 24.74
CA SER A 358 22.82 5.67 24.65
C SER A 358 23.53 6.97 25.06
N ALA A 359 23.15 8.11 24.47
CA ALA A 359 23.62 9.40 24.94
C ALA A 359 23.05 9.73 26.34
N VAL A 360 21.84 9.25 26.64
CA VAL A 360 21.19 9.40 27.95
C VAL A 360 21.31 8.11 28.75
N VAL A 361 21.98 8.17 29.90
CA VAL A 361 22.15 7.05 30.86
C VAL A 361 21.01 6.98 31.88
N GLY A 362 20.84 5.81 32.52
CA GLY A 362 19.80 5.59 33.54
C GLY A 362 18.38 5.33 32.97
N ARG A 363 18.21 5.40 31.65
CA ARG A 363 17.04 4.86 30.93
C ARG A 363 17.15 3.34 30.75
N VAL A 364 16.09 2.72 30.27
CA VAL A 364 16.03 1.27 30.05
C VAL A 364 15.92 0.95 28.55
N VAL A 365 16.67 -0.07 28.09
CA VAL A 365 16.51 -0.70 26.77
C VAL A 365 15.81 -2.07 26.94
N ILE A 366 14.91 -2.41 26.03
CA ILE A 366 14.09 -3.63 26.03
C ILE A 366 14.46 -4.54 24.87
N ALA A 367 14.73 -5.80 25.18
CA ALA A 367 14.86 -6.89 24.21
C ALA A 367 13.69 -7.87 24.39
N ASP A 368 12.96 -8.12 23.31
CA ASP A 368 11.75 -8.96 23.31
C ASP A 368 11.76 -9.83 22.04
N ALA A 369 11.17 -9.36 20.93
CA ALA A 369 11.13 -10.14 19.68
C ALA A 369 11.58 -9.39 18.42
N VAL A 370 12.08 -10.15 17.45
CA VAL A 370 12.47 -9.71 16.10
C VAL A 370 11.71 -10.55 15.07
N ARG A 371 11.23 -9.92 14.01
CA ARG A 371 10.59 -10.55 12.85
C ARG A 371 11.35 -10.22 11.58
N VAL A 372 11.82 -11.25 10.87
CA VAL A 372 12.53 -11.16 9.59
C VAL A 372 11.64 -11.77 8.50
N GLY A 373 11.19 -10.94 7.57
CA GLY A 373 10.31 -11.34 6.47
C GLY A 373 8.84 -11.03 6.67
N ALA A 374 8.07 -11.18 5.58
CA ALA A 374 6.63 -10.95 5.57
C ALA A 374 5.84 -12.24 5.77
N GLY A 375 6.22 -13.33 5.09
CA GLY A 375 5.60 -14.65 5.27
C GLY A 375 4.23 -14.81 4.60
N LEU A 376 3.63 -15.97 4.86
CA LEU A 376 2.25 -16.27 4.47
C LEU A 376 1.26 -15.77 5.54
N GLY A 377 -0.01 -15.66 5.17
CA GLY A 377 -1.11 -15.38 6.10
C GLY A 377 -1.05 -16.24 7.35
N SER A 378 -1.11 -15.61 8.53
CA SER A 378 -1.00 -16.27 9.84
C SER A 378 -2.30 -16.29 10.64
N ILE A 379 -3.34 -15.59 10.17
CA ILE A 379 -4.63 -15.53 10.86
C ILE A 379 -5.55 -16.59 10.25
N ALA A 380 -6.01 -17.52 11.09
CA ALA A 380 -6.91 -18.58 10.65
C ALA A 380 -8.37 -18.10 10.61
N ARG A 381 -9.05 -18.43 9.51
CA ARG A 381 -10.50 -18.27 9.32
C ARG A 381 -11.07 -19.56 8.76
N GLY A 382 -12.23 -19.99 9.28
CA GLY A 382 -12.84 -21.28 8.94
C GLY A 382 -11.88 -22.48 9.01
N GLY A 383 -10.99 -22.49 10.01
CA GLY A 383 -10.05 -23.59 10.24
C GLY A 383 -8.74 -23.56 9.45
N ARG A 384 -8.50 -22.56 8.57
CA ARG A 384 -7.24 -22.44 7.81
C ARG A 384 -6.80 -21.00 7.60
N THR A 385 -5.52 -20.77 7.33
CA THR A 385 -5.03 -19.46 6.86
C THR A 385 -5.30 -19.30 5.34
N SER A 386 -5.04 -18.12 4.80
CA SER A 386 -5.22 -17.83 3.37
C SER A 386 -4.31 -18.66 2.45
N LEU A 387 -3.17 -19.14 2.98
CA LEU A 387 -2.05 -19.72 2.23
C LEU A 387 -1.40 -18.75 1.23
N GLU A 388 -1.80 -17.47 1.25
CA GLU A 388 -1.24 -16.43 0.40
C GLU A 388 -0.17 -15.65 1.17
N PRO A 389 0.85 -15.09 0.49
CA PRO A 389 1.72 -14.08 1.08
C PRO A 389 0.92 -12.94 1.73
N LYS A 390 1.33 -12.48 2.93
CA LYS A 390 0.59 -11.45 3.68
C LYS A 390 0.35 -10.17 2.90
N TRP A 391 1.27 -9.79 2.00
CA TRP A 391 1.10 -8.60 1.15
C TRP A 391 -0.08 -8.72 0.18
N LYS A 392 -0.57 -9.94 -0.10
CA LYS A 392 -1.76 -10.16 -0.91
C LYS A 392 -3.05 -10.27 -0.09
N GLU A 393 -2.97 -10.38 1.23
CA GLU A 393 -4.14 -10.34 2.13
C GLU A 393 -4.69 -8.92 2.27
N CYS A 394 -5.98 -8.80 2.61
CA CYS A 394 -6.63 -7.51 2.81
C CYS A 394 -6.18 -6.79 4.11
N SER A 395 -6.58 -5.53 4.29
CA SER A 395 -6.08 -4.66 5.36
C SER A 395 -6.51 -5.08 6.76
N ARG A 396 -7.65 -5.78 6.88
CA ARG A 396 -8.18 -6.28 8.16
C ARG A 396 -7.14 -7.11 8.92
N TYR A 397 -6.54 -8.10 8.25
CA TYR A 397 -5.57 -9.00 8.89
C TYR A 397 -4.27 -8.28 9.24
N TRP A 398 -3.87 -7.33 8.40
CA TRP A 398 -2.72 -6.48 8.68
C TRP A 398 -2.93 -5.60 9.91
N ALA A 399 -4.09 -4.95 10.03
CA ALA A 399 -4.42 -4.15 11.21
C ALA A 399 -4.45 -5.00 12.48
N GLN A 400 -5.02 -6.21 12.42
CA GLN A 400 -4.99 -7.17 13.52
C GLN A 400 -3.57 -7.57 13.91
N LEU A 401 -2.72 -7.91 12.94
CA LEU A 401 -1.31 -8.28 13.18
C LEU A 401 -0.51 -7.13 13.81
N ASN A 402 -0.87 -5.88 13.50
CA ASN A 402 -0.22 -4.68 14.03
C ASN A 402 -0.84 -4.18 15.35
N GLY A 403 -1.69 -5.01 15.99
CA GLY A 403 -2.22 -4.74 17.33
C GLY A 403 -3.28 -3.65 17.38
N ALA A 404 -3.94 -3.36 16.25
CA ALA A 404 -5.13 -2.51 16.28
C ALA A 404 -6.23 -3.19 17.14
N PRO A 405 -7.04 -2.43 17.90
CA PRO A 405 -8.16 -3.01 18.63
C PRO A 405 -9.23 -3.54 17.66
N ALA A 406 -10.05 -4.50 18.12
CA ALA A 406 -11.14 -5.07 17.30
C ALA A 406 -12.09 -4.00 16.73
N SER A 407 -12.33 -2.89 17.43
CA SER A 407 -13.12 -1.76 16.91
C SER A 407 -12.55 -1.08 15.66
N VAL A 408 -11.28 -1.34 15.31
CA VAL A 408 -10.65 -0.85 14.07
C VAL A 408 -10.84 -1.84 12.92
N TYR A 409 -10.64 -3.13 13.18
CA TYR A 409 -10.53 -4.14 12.11
C TYR A 409 -11.69 -5.13 12.05
N ASP A 410 -12.53 -5.22 13.08
CA ASP A 410 -13.61 -6.21 13.31
C ASP A 410 -14.80 -5.56 14.02
N ALA A 411 -15.27 -4.45 13.43
CA ALA A 411 -16.32 -3.62 14.00
C ALA A 411 -17.71 -3.96 13.45
N THR A 412 -17.80 -4.71 12.36
CA THR A 412 -19.08 -5.10 11.76
C THR A 412 -19.44 -6.55 12.13
N THR A 413 -20.73 -6.86 12.21
CA THR A 413 -21.21 -8.24 12.38
C THR A 413 -21.21 -9.02 11.06
N GLY A 414 -20.33 -8.65 10.13
CA GLY A 414 -20.37 -9.05 8.72
C GLY A 414 -19.21 -9.93 8.27
N GLU A 415 -19.04 -10.02 6.95
CA GLU A 415 -17.95 -10.73 6.31
C GLU A 415 -16.65 -9.91 6.34
N ASP A 416 -15.49 -10.58 6.33
CA ASP A 416 -14.17 -9.92 6.45
C ASP A 416 -13.91 -8.87 5.34
N HIS A 417 -14.58 -8.97 4.17
CA HIS A 417 -14.48 -7.98 3.09
C HIS A 417 -15.19 -6.65 3.42
N THR A 418 -16.26 -6.67 4.22
CA THR A 418 -16.95 -5.46 4.67
C THR A 418 -16.09 -4.73 5.69
N ASP A 419 -15.48 -5.48 6.60
CA ASP A 419 -14.52 -4.93 7.53
C ASP A 419 -13.24 -4.44 6.84
N ASP A 420 -12.80 -5.04 5.73
CA ASP A 420 -11.61 -4.58 4.99
C ASP A 420 -11.72 -3.10 4.56
N VAL A 421 -12.81 -2.73 3.88
CA VAL A 421 -12.97 -1.35 3.36
C VAL A 421 -13.13 -0.33 4.48
N ARG A 422 -13.76 -0.73 5.60
CA ARG A 422 -13.93 0.10 6.79
C ARG A 422 -12.64 0.21 7.60
N CYS A 423 -11.87 -0.86 7.71
CA CYS A 423 -10.65 -0.96 8.50
C CYS A 423 -9.58 0.01 8.00
N ARG A 424 -9.48 0.25 6.69
CA ARG A 424 -8.43 1.09 6.08
C ARG A 424 -8.40 2.53 6.62
N PRO A 425 -9.49 3.31 6.53
CA PRO A 425 -9.50 4.65 7.11
C PRO A 425 -9.41 4.63 8.64
N LEU A 426 -10.08 3.70 9.33
CA LEU A 426 -10.04 3.62 10.80
C LEU A 426 -8.64 3.29 11.34
N TYR A 427 -7.93 2.36 10.68
CA TYR A 427 -6.56 2.03 11.02
C TYR A 427 -5.65 3.23 10.82
N SER A 428 -5.86 3.99 9.74
CA SER A 428 -5.08 5.19 9.44
C SER A 428 -5.31 6.31 10.47
N GLU A 429 -6.55 6.49 10.94
CA GLU A 429 -6.91 7.39 12.04
C GLU A 429 -6.29 6.94 13.37
N TRP A 430 -6.36 5.64 13.68
CA TRP A 430 -5.78 5.04 14.87
C TRP A 430 -4.25 5.15 14.90
N ARG A 431 -3.61 5.06 13.73
CA ARG A 431 -2.19 5.33 13.52
C ARG A 431 -1.86 6.82 13.47
N GLY A 432 -2.87 7.68 13.48
CA GLY A 432 -2.74 9.14 13.53
C GLY A 432 -2.13 9.75 12.29
N ALA A 433 -2.33 9.20 11.09
CA ALA A 433 -1.73 9.73 9.87
C ALA A 433 -2.14 11.20 9.58
N ASP A 434 -1.29 11.94 8.88
CA ASP A 434 -1.52 13.33 8.48
C ASP A 434 -2.20 13.47 7.11
N ALA A 435 -2.17 12.40 6.31
CA ALA A 435 -2.98 12.25 5.09
C ALA A 435 -3.23 10.76 4.80
N TYR A 436 -4.35 10.47 4.15
CA TYR A 436 -4.71 9.15 3.67
C TYR A 436 -4.79 9.13 2.15
N ILE A 437 -4.07 8.20 1.53
CA ILE A 437 -4.12 7.97 0.09
C ILE A 437 -4.45 6.52 -0.19
N SER A 438 -5.43 6.31 -1.05
CA SER A 438 -5.86 5.00 -1.47
C SER A 438 -5.67 4.83 -2.99
N LEU A 439 -5.15 3.67 -3.40
CA LEU A 439 -4.87 3.34 -4.79
C LEU A 439 -5.64 2.09 -5.22
N HIS A 440 -6.57 2.26 -6.14
CA HIS A 440 -7.42 1.25 -6.74
C HIS A 440 -7.31 1.26 -8.27
N THR A 441 -7.93 0.27 -8.90
CA THR A 441 -8.16 0.27 -10.35
C THR A 441 -9.61 -0.05 -10.64
N ASN A 442 -10.17 0.63 -11.63
CA ASN A 442 -11.60 0.66 -11.84
C ASN A 442 -12.09 -0.57 -12.60
N ALA A 443 -13.40 -0.80 -12.52
CA ALA A 443 -14.13 -1.81 -13.26
C ALA A 443 -15.49 -1.25 -13.70
N GLY A 444 -16.10 -1.85 -14.71
CA GLY A 444 -17.35 -1.39 -15.33
C GLY A 444 -17.17 -0.85 -16.75
N GLY A 445 -16.07 -1.14 -17.45
CA GLY A 445 -15.95 -0.92 -18.89
C GLY A 445 -15.77 0.53 -19.32
N GLY A 446 -15.15 1.36 -18.47
CA GLY A 446 -14.69 2.70 -18.80
C GLY A 446 -13.21 2.74 -19.23
N SER A 447 -12.64 3.94 -19.30
CA SER A 447 -11.21 4.18 -19.53
C SER A 447 -10.80 5.53 -18.91
N GLY A 448 -9.58 5.60 -18.38
CA GLY A 448 -8.97 6.79 -17.78
C GLY A 448 -8.96 6.81 -16.25
N THR A 449 -8.37 7.88 -15.70
CA THR A 449 -8.13 8.05 -14.26
C THR A 449 -9.21 8.91 -13.60
N SER A 450 -9.68 8.50 -12.42
CA SER A 450 -10.55 9.31 -11.55
C SER A 450 -10.07 9.26 -10.09
N SER A 451 -10.48 10.25 -9.30
CA SER A 451 -10.27 10.24 -7.84
C SER A 451 -11.56 10.52 -7.09
N PHE A 452 -11.64 10.08 -5.85
CA PHE A 452 -12.84 10.12 -5.01
C PHE A 452 -12.54 10.66 -3.61
N ILE A 453 -13.46 11.47 -3.10
CA ILE A 453 -13.59 11.87 -1.70
C ILE A 453 -14.99 11.53 -1.22
N HIS A 454 -15.24 11.58 0.09
CA HIS A 454 -16.59 11.39 0.63
C HIS A 454 -17.55 12.50 0.14
N ASN A 455 -18.78 12.16 -0.21
CA ASN A 455 -19.73 13.03 -0.92
C ASN A 455 -20.49 14.03 -0.01
N THR A 456 -20.88 13.64 1.20
CA THR A 456 -21.66 14.49 2.12
C THR A 456 -20.84 15.08 3.25
N SER A 457 -19.73 14.44 3.61
CA SER A 457 -18.85 14.88 4.70
C SER A 457 -17.39 14.50 4.40
N PRO A 458 -16.76 15.09 3.37
CA PRO A 458 -15.33 14.92 3.17
C PRO A 458 -14.57 15.51 4.37
N SER A 459 -13.55 14.81 4.86
CA SER A 459 -12.67 15.35 5.89
C SER A 459 -11.92 16.59 5.38
N ALA A 460 -11.56 17.49 6.30
CA ALA A 460 -10.90 18.75 5.96
C ALA A 460 -9.62 18.51 5.15
N GLY A 461 -9.40 19.32 4.11
CA GLY A 461 -8.24 19.21 3.21
C GLY A 461 -8.39 18.18 2.07
N SER A 462 -9.39 17.30 2.12
CA SER A 462 -9.56 16.23 1.12
C SER A 462 -9.72 16.75 -0.31
N ALA A 463 -10.46 17.85 -0.49
CA ALA A 463 -10.65 18.44 -1.82
C ALA A 463 -9.34 19.01 -2.40
N GLN A 464 -8.49 19.61 -1.57
CA GLN A 464 -7.19 20.14 -1.96
C GLN A 464 -6.21 19.01 -2.28
N LEU A 465 -6.15 17.97 -1.44
CA LEU A 465 -5.33 16.78 -1.68
C LEU A 465 -5.76 16.08 -2.99
N GLN A 466 -7.07 15.87 -3.17
CA GLN A 466 -7.63 15.29 -4.39
C GLN A 466 -7.29 16.13 -5.63
N ALA A 467 -7.34 17.46 -5.53
CA ALA A 467 -6.98 18.34 -6.64
C ALA A 467 -5.51 18.20 -7.04
N ALA A 468 -4.60 18.22 -6.06
CA ALA A 468 -3.18 18.07 -6.31
C ALA A 468 -2.85 16.69 -6.91
N VAL A 469 -3.45 15.62 -6.37
CA VAL A 469 -3.24 14.25 -6.83
C VAL A 469 -3.80 14.01 -8.23
N GLN A 470 -5.06 14.35 -8.49
CA GLN A 470 -5.70 14.12 -9.79
C GLN A 470 -4.92 14.84 -10.91
N ALA A 471 -4.65 16.13 -10.72
CA ALA A 471 -3.96 16.94 -11.71
C ALA A 471 -2.55 16.39 -11.99
N GLN A 472 -1.85 15.95 -10.94
CA GLN A 472 -0.48 15.46 -11.07
C GLN A 472 -0.41 14.09 -11.76
N ILE A 473 -1.28 13.15 -11.41
CA ILE A 473 -1.33 11.81 -12.04
C ILE A 473 -1.64 11.93 -13.52
N VAL A 474 -2.74 12.61 -13.87
CA VAL A 474 -3.16 12.78 -15.27
C VAL A 474 -2.10 13.55 -16.06
N GLY A 475 -1.54 14.62 -15.49
CA GLY A 475 -0.51 15.43 -16.15
C GLY A 475 0.75 14.63 -16.48
N ASP A 476 1.26 13.84 -15.55
CA ASP A 476 2.47 13.03 -15.78
C ASP A 476 2.18 11.84 -16.72
N ILE A 477 1.01 11.19 -16.63
CA ILE A 477 0.62 10.14 -17.60
C ILE A 477 0.54 10.74 -19.00
N ARG A 478 -0.10 11.91 -19.18
CA ARG A 478 -0.17 12.57 -20.49
C ARG A 478 1.21 12.94 -21.03
N ARG A 479 2.08 13.44 -20.17
CA ARG A 479 3.41 13.90 -20.56
C ARG A 479 4.36 12.75 -20.90
N TYR A 480 4.32 11.66 -20.14
CA TYR A 480 5.35 10.63 -20.18
C TYR A 480 4.86 9.27 -20.66
N TYR A 481 3.57 9.07 -20.90
CA TYR A 481 3.01 7.79 -21.34
C TYR A 481 2.12 7.95 -22.57
N ASP A 482 1.03 8.71 -22.46
CA ASP A 482 0.01 8.83 -23.51
C ASP A 482 -0.68 10.19 -23.43
N ALA A 483 -0.34 11.09 -24.36
CA ALA A 483 -0.84 12.47 -24.40
C ALA A 483 -2.38 12.57 -24.45
N THR A 484 -3.06 11.51 -24.88
CA THR A 484 -4.52 11.46 -25.01
C THR A 484 -5.19 10.82 -23.79
N TRP A 485 -4.47 10.60 -22.68
CA TRP A 485 -5.00 9.91 -21.50
C TRP A 485 -6.26 10.61 -20.97
N ILE A 486 -7.29 9.80 -20.69
CA ILE A 486 -8.60 10.31 -20.30
C ILE A 486 -8.56 10.73 -18.83
N ASP A 487 -8.87 12.01 -18.59
CA ASP A 487 -9.13 12.53 -17.26
C ASP A 487 -10.63 12.38 -16.96
N ARG A 488 -10.98 11.46 -16.08
CA ARG A 488 -12.38 11.26 -15.63
C ARG A 488 -12.75 12.21 -14.49
N GLY A 489 -11.81 13.05 -14.08
CA GLY A 489 -11.97 14.12 -13.12
C GLY A 489 -12.00 13.68 -11.66
N ARG A 490 -12.14 14.69 -10.82
CA ARG A 490 -12.37 14.57 -9.38
C ARG A 490 -13.85 14.25 -9.15
N LYS A 491 -14.12 13.26 -8.31
CA LYS A 491 -15.45 12.77 -7.99
C LYS A 491 -15.67 12.68 -6.49
N SER A 492 -16.91 12.53 -6.07
CA SER A 492 -17.25 12.20 -4.69
C SER A 492 -18.33 11.11 -4.60
N ALA A 493 -18.11 10.17 -3.69
CA ALA A 493 -19.00 9.02 -3.45
C ALA A 493 -18.83 8.55 -2.00
N ASN A 494 -19.84 7.85 -1.49
CA ASN A 494 -19.80 7.30 -0.13
C ASN A 494 -19.11 5.91 -0.08
N PHE A 495 -17.86 5.85 -0.52
CA PHE A 495 -17.04 4.63 -0.47
C PHE A 495 -16.47 4.40 0.93
N GLY A 496 -16.47 3.14 1.39
CA GLY A 496 -15.98 2.76 2.71
C GLY A 496 -14.55 3.24 2.98
N GLU A 497 -13.70 3.26 1.96
CA GLU A 497 -12.29 3.63 1.99
C GLU A 497 -12.04 5.08 2.41
N VAL A 498 -13.02 5.97 2.24
CA VAL A 498 -12.92 7.40 2.59
C VAL A 498 -14.00 7.85 3.57
N ARG A 499 -14.99 7.00 3.87
CA ARG A 499 -16.17 7.34 4.70
C ARG A 499 -15.80 7.68 6.14
N HIS A 500 -14.87 6.94 6.73
CA HIS A 500 -14.56 7.04 8.17
C HIS A 500 -13.41 8.02 8.50
N LEU A 501 -12.94 8.78 7.50
CA LEU A 501 -11.95 9.82 7.71
C LEU A 501 -12.58 11.05 8.35
N SER A 502 -11.87 11.64 9.29
CA SER A 502 -12.33 12.75 10.11
C SER A 502 -11.22 13.72 10.50
N THR A 503 -10.02 13.24 10.82
CA THR A 503 -8.92 14.09 11.31
C THR A 503 -7.84 14.36 10.27
N MET A 504 -7.80 13.57 9.18
CA MET A 504 -6.88 13.79 8.07
C MET A 504 -7.58 13.89 6.71
N PRO A 505 -7.03 14.65 5.75
CA PRO A 505 -7.47 14.62 4.37
C PRO A 505 -7.31 13.23 3.77
N GLY A 506 -8.27 12.83 2.93
CA GLY A 506 -8.29 11.54 2.27
C GLY A 506 -8.60 11.63 0.78
N VAL A 507 -7.97 10.77 -0.02
CA VAL A 507 -8.35 10.57 -1.42
C VAL A 507 -8.21 9.11 -1.81
N LEU A 508 -9.20 8.58 -2.54
CA LEU A 508 -9.10 7.32 -3.27
C LEU A 508 -8.86 7.61 -4.75
N VAL A 509 -7.91 6.93 -5.37
CA VAL A 509 -7.61 7.04 -6.80
C VAL A 509 -7.97 5.74 -7.50
N GLU A 510 -8.77 5.84 -8.54
CA GLU A 510 -8.98 4.79 -9.53
C GLU A 510 -8.04 5.08 -10.71
N LEU A 511 -6.88 4.40 -10.76
CA LEU A 511 -5.78 4.76 -11.65
C LEU A 511 -6.12 4.53 -13.14
N ALA A 512 -6.71 3.37 -13.46
CA ALA A 512 -7.09 2.92 -14.79
C ALA A 512 -8.10 1.77 -14.66
N PHE A 513 -8.72 1.33 -15.75
CA PHE A 513 -9.65 0.18 -15.78
C PHE A 513 -8.95 -1.17 -16.00
N HIS A 514 -9.24 -2.17 -15.17
CA HIS A 514 -8.61 -3.50 -15.22
C HIS A 514 -9.54 -4.62 -15.72
N ASP A 515 -10.80 -4.32 -16.00
CA ASP A 515 -11.88 -5.31 -16.08
C ASP A 515 -12.08 -5.93 -17.48
N ARG A 516 -11.26 -5.54 -18.46
CA ARG A 516 -11.29 -6.09 -19.82
C ARG A 516 -9.91 -6.21 -20.41
N ASP A 517 -9.50 -7.45 -20.67
CA ASP A 517 -8.22 -7.77 -21.32
C ASP A 517 -8.12 -7.04 -22.66
N GLU A 518 -6.88 -6.73 -23.06
CA GLU A 518 -6.50 -6.09 -24.32
C GLU A 518 -7.05 -4.67 -24.54
N THR A 519 -7.71 -4.07 -23.53
CA THR A 519 -8.08 -2.65 -23.58
C THR A 519 -6.88 -1.74 -23.30
N ARG A 520 -6.99 -0.47 -23.71
CA ARG A 520 -5.96 0.56 -23.48
C ARG A 520 -5.49 0.60 -22.03
N ASP A 521 -6.43 0.68 -21.10
CA ASP A 521 -6.17 0.79 -19.67
C ASP A 521 -5.58 -0.50 -19.09
N HIS A 522 -6.12 -1.65 -19.48
CA HIS A 522 -5.62 -2.95 -19.03
C HIS A 522 -4.18 -3.20 -19.51
N ASN A 523 -3.90 -2.92 -20.78
CA ASN A 523 -2.54 -2.97 -21.34
C ASN A 523 -1.60 -1.96 -20.64
N ALA A 524 -2.08 -0.77 -20.32
CA ALA A 524 -1.31 0.21 -19.56
C ALA A 524 -0.99 -0.31 -18.15
N LEU A 525 -1.95 -0.96 -17.49
CA LEU A 525 -1.71 -1.61 -16.20
C LEU A 525 -0.75 -2.79 -16.27
N HIS A 526 -0.51 -3.42 -17.42
CA HIS A 526 0.59 -4.38 -17.58
C HIS A 526 1.95 -3.71 -17.72
N ASP A 527 1.99 -2.50 -18.29
CA ASP A 527 3.23 -1.77 -18.56
C ASP A 527 3.86 -1.22 -17.26
N PRO A 528 5.06 -1.70 -16.86
CA PRO A 528 5.73 -1.20 -15.66
C PRO A 528 6.10 0.28 -15.74
N ARG A 529 6.27 0.85 -16.94
CA ARG A 529 6.47 2.28 -17.14
C ARG A 529 5.24 3.07 -16.68
N PHE A 530 4.03 2.63 -17.04
CA PHE A 530 2.79 3.26 -16.60
C PHE A 530 2.64 3.17 -15.08
N ARG A 531 2.86 1.98 -14.49
CA ARG A 531 2.85 1.76 -13.04
C ARG A 531 3.80 2.70 -12.31
N ARG A 532 5.04 2.82 -12.80
CA ARG A 532 6.06 3.72 -12.24
C ARG A 532 5.65 5.19 -12.35
N ILE A 533 5.14 5.61 -13.51
CA ILE A 533 4.65 6.99 -13.72
C ILE A 533 3.48 7.28 -12.77
N GLY A 534 2.51 6.38 -12.66
CA GLY A 534 1.36 6.51 -11.76
C GLY A 534 1.78 6.65 -10.29
N GLY A 535 2.59 5.71 -9.78
CA GLY A 535 3.08 5.77 -8.40
C GLY A 535 3.90 7.03 -8.10
N ARG A 536 4.79 7.42 -9.03
CA ARG A 536 5.60 8.65 -8.91
C ARG A 536 4.75 9.90 -8.90
N ALA A 537 3.78 9.99 -9.81
CA ALA A 537 2.92 11.15 -9.95
C ALA A 537 1.97 11.28 -8.76
N TYR A 538 1.51 10.16 -8.19
CA TYR A 538 0.72 10.15 -6.97
C TYR A 538 1.54 10.71 -5.80
N ALA A 539 2.76 10.20 -5.56
CA ALA A 539 3.66 10.72 -4.52
C ALA A 539 3.93 12.23 -4.69
N ARG A 540 4.14 12.67 -5.93
CA ARG A 540 4.30 14.10 -6.27
C ARG A 540 3.06 14.94 -5.97
N GLY A 541 1.86 14.41 -6.24
CA GLY A 541 0.61 15.08 -5.90
C GLY A 541 0.45 15.26 -4.39
N VAL A 542 0.82 14.24 -3.61
CA VAL A 542 0.84 14.30 -2.14
C VAL A 542 1.85 15.32 -1.65
N MET A 543 3.07 15.34 -2.21
CA MET A 543 4.07 16.35 -1.88
C MET A 543 3.53 17.76 -2.11
N ARG A 544 2.93 18.03 -3.27
CA ARG A 544 2.37 19.35 -3.59
C ARG A 544 1.25 19.80 -2.67
N TYR A 545 0.52 18.88 -2.05
CA TYR A 545 -0.47 19.22 -1.03
C TYR A 545 0.20 19.80 0.23
N PHE A 546 1.30 19.21 0.69
CA PHE A 546 2.02 19.67 1.88
C PHE A 546 3.00 20.81 1.61
N THR A 547 3.63 20.82 0.44
CA THR A 547 4.74 21.71 0.06
C THR A 547 4.63 22.10 -1.42
N SER A 548 3.65 22.93 -1.75
CA SER A 548 3.25 23.26 -3.13
C SER A 548 4.35 23.87 -4.01
N THR A 549 5.35 24.53 -3.42
CA THR A 549 6.45 25.22 -4.10
C THR A 549 7.76 24.43 -4.14
N ALA A 550 7.87 23.33 -3.40
CA ALA A 550 9.11 22.56 -3.33
C ALA A 550 9.40 21.85 -4.67
N PRO A 551 10.66 21.78 -5.13
CA PRO A 551 11.02 20.98 -6.29
C PRO A 551 10.75 19.50 -5.98
N PHE A 552 10.37 18.70 -6.97
CA PHE A 552 10.29 17.25 -6.76
C PHE A 552 11.71 16.64 -6.71
N PRO A 553 11.94 15.51 -6.01
CA PRO A 553 13.24 14.85 -6.05
C PRO A 553 13.72 14.56 -7.49
N PRO A 554 15.04 14.56 -7.74
CA PRO A 554 15.58 14.31 -9.07
C PRO A 554 15.22 12.90 -9.57
N MET A 555 15.37 12.68 -10.89
CA MET A 555 15.29 11.34 -11.45
C MET A 555 16.50 10.50 -10.99
N ARG A 556 16.37 9.17 -11.09
CA ARG A 556 17.53 8.30 -10.85
C ARG A 556 18.63 8.60 -11.88
N PRO A 557 19.92 8.52 -11.51
CA PRO A 557 21.00 8.50 -12.51
C PRO A 557 20.86 7.27 -13.42
N GLU A 558 21.08 7.43 -14.73
CA GLU A 558 20.88 6.35 -15.73
C GLU A 558 22.18 5.95 -16.44
N THR A 559 23.25 6.74 -16.33
CA THR A 559 24.52 6.54 -17.06
C THR A 559 25.69 6.19 -16.14
N LEU A 560 25.40 5.39 -15.10
CA LEU A 560 26.43 4.94 -14.16
C LEU A 560 27.50 4.12 -14.91
N ARG A 561 28.76 4.45 -14.63
CA ARG A 561 29.95 3.74 -15.10
C ARG A 561 30.91 3.59 -13.93
N VAL A 562 31.57 2.43 -13.85
CA VAL A 562 32.63 2.17 -12.88
C VAL A 562 33.86 1.72 -13.65
N THR A 563 34.96 2.45 -13.53
CA THR A 563 36.18 2.23 -14.31
C THR A 563 37.37 2.15 -13.37
N GLN A 564 38.23 1.16 -13.59
CA GLN A 564 39.49 1.09 -12.86
C GLN A 564 40.44 2.21 -13.32
N ARG A 565 40.98 2.97 -12.37
CA ARG A 565 41.98 4.03 -12.57
C ARG A 565 43.16 3.76 -11.63
N GLY A 566 44.22 3.14 -12.16
CA GLY A 566 45.32 2.65 -11.32
C GLY A 566 44.82 1.58 -10.35
N GLY A 567 45.13 1.73 -9.06
CA GLY A 567 44.65 0.83 -8.00
C GLY A 567 43.26 1.17 -7.45
N ALA A 568 42.54 2.14 -8.02
CA ALA A 568 41.25 2.62 -7.53
C ALA A 568 40.11 2.31 -8.52
N LEU A 569 38.87 2.34 -8.03
CA LEU A 569 37.67 2.34 -8.87
C LEU A 569 37.07 3.76 -8.88
N GLU A 570 36.92 4.31 -10.08
CA GLU A 570 36.22 5.57 -10.34
C GLU A 570 34.76 5.27 -10.68
N VAL A 571 33.85 5.76 -9.85
CA VAL A 571 32.40 5.69 -10.04
C VAL A 571 31.95 7.03 -10.62
N ALA A 572 31.38 7.04 -11.82
CA ALA A 572 30.97 8.27 -12.49
C ALA A 572 29.61 8.13 -13.19
N TRP A 573 28.95 9.25 -13.42
CA TRP A 573 27.64 9.34 -14.08
C TRP A 573 27.50 10.69 -14.78
N ASP A 574 26.40 10.92 -15.49
CA ASP A 574 26.10 12.22 -16.07
C ASP A 574 25.26 13.08 -15.11
N PRO A 575 25.38 14.42 -15.18
CA PRO A 575 24.58 15.32 -14.35
C PRO A 575 23.08 15.04 -14.47
N VAL A 576 22.41 15.03 -13.33
CA VAL A 576 20.95 14.81 -13.23
C VAL A 576 20.28 16.16 -12.97
N SER A 577 19.35 16.54 -13.84
CA SER A 577 18.62 17.81 -13.70
C SER A 577 17.97 17.95 -12.32
N GLY A 578 18.24 19.07 -11.65
CA GLY A 578 17.69 19.39 -10.32
C GLY A 578 18.39 18.71 -9.15
N ALA A 579 19.45 17.92 -9.39
CA ALA A 579 20.27 17.36 -8.33
C ALA A 579 21.29 18.40 -7.82
N THR A 580 21.52 18.40 -6.51
CA THR A 580 22.51 19.24 -5.84
C THR A 580 23.63 18.42 -5.19
N MET A 581 23.42 17.12 -5.02
CA MET A 581 24.35 16.19 -4.39
C MET A 581 24.03 14.75 -4.83
N TYR A 582 24.98 13.84 -4.68
CA TYR A 582 24.86 12.42 -4.96
C TYR A 582 25.40 11.56 -3.82
N SER A 583 24.65 10.52 -3.44
CA SER A 583 25.19 9.47 -2.55
C SER A 583 25.59 8.23 -3.36
N ILE A 584 26.73 7.66 -2.99
CA ILE A 584 27.30 6.46 -3.58
C ILE A 584 27.05 5.32 -2.60
N GLU A 585 26.42 4.27 -3.09
CA GLU A 585 26.17 3.06 -2.33
C GLU A 585 26.98 1.89 -2.91
N ARG A 586 27.57 1.07 -2.05
CA ARG A 586 28.41 -0.08 -2.42
C ARG A 586 27.80 -1.38 -1.89
N SER A 587 27.97 -2.45 -2.65
CA SER A 587 27.71 -3.84 -2.26
C SER A 587 28.92 -4.72 -2.59
N ASN A 588 29.11 -5.81 -1.84
CA ASN A 588 30.14 -6.80 -2.11
C ASN A 588 29.73 -7.78 -3.22
N GLU A 589 28.42 -8.07 -3.35
CA GLU A 589 27.90 -9.14 -4.24
C GLU A 589 26.79 -8.65 -5.18
N GLY A 590 26.64 -7.33 -5.36
CA GLY A 590 25.59 -6.74 -6.19
C GLY A 590 24.20 -6.71 -5.55
N ARG A 591 24.11 -7.11 -4.27
CA ARG A 591 22.91 -7.09 -3.43
C ARG A 591 23.25 -6.60 -2.03
N GLY A 592 22.29 -5.97 -1.35
CA GLY A 592 22.53 -5.32 -0.05
C GLY A 592 23.53 -4.17 -0.19
N PHE A 593 23.03 -2.96 -0.39
CA PHE A 593 23.88 -1.78 -0.60
C PHE A 593 23.94 -0.91 0.67
N ILE A 594 25.13 -0.42 1.00
CA ILE A 594 25.35 0.57 2.06
C ILE A 594 25.93 1.85 1.47
N GLU A 595 25.58 3.01 2.02
CA GLU A 595 26.17 4.29 1.61
C GLU A 595 27.66 4.33 2.04
N VAL A 596 28.54 4.67 1.10
CA VAL A 596 30.00 4.74 1.32
C VAL A 596 30.58 6.13 1.05
N GLY A 597 29.79 7.05 0.50
CA GLY A 597 30.25 8.39 0.21
C GLY A 597 29.16 9.31 -0.32
N GLN A 598 29.44 10.60 -0.27
CA GLN A 598 28.62 11.67 -0.80
C GLN A 598 29.51 12.64 -1.58
N THR A 599 28.97 13.24 -2.65
CA THR A 599 29.69 14.21 -3.48
C THR A 599 28.72 15.14 -4.20
N SER A 600 29.13 16.38 -4.44
CA SER A 600 28.42 17.30 -5.34
C SER A 600 28.88 17.18 -6.80
N GLN A 601 29.95 16.43 -7.05
CA GLN A 601 30.48 16.16 -8.38
C GLN A 601 29.74 14.99 -9.03
N THR A 602 29.98 14.75 -10.32
CA THR A 602 29.43 13.60 -11.05
C THR A 602 30.40 12.41 -11.10
N SER A 603 31.37 12.39 -10.19
CA SER A 603 32.25 11.26 -9.96
C SER A 603 32.69 11.18 -8.50
N TRP A 604 33.10 9.98 -8.11
CA TRP A 604 33.65 9.64 -6.80
C TRP A 604 34.63 8.47 -6.96
N SER A 605 35.69 8.42 -6.15
CA SER A 605 36.66 7.33 -6.19
C SER A 605 36.71 6.60 -4.85
N THR A 606 36.90 5.28 -4.92
CA THR A 606 37.15 4.43 -3.74
C THR A 606 38.48 4.75 -3.04
N GLY A 607 39.36 5.51 -3.68
CA GLY A 607 40.79 5.46 -3.36
C GLY A 607 41.39 4.11 -3.75
N VAL A 608 42.68 3.92 -3.45
CA VAL A 608 43.39 2.68 -3.76
C VAL A 608 42.79 1.52 -2.96
N LEU A 609 42.49 0.42 -3.65
CA LEU A 609 41.96 -0.82 -3.07
C LEU A 609 43.01 -1.94 -3.15
N PRO A 610 42.91 -2.96 -2.28
CA PRO A 610 43.71 -4.18 -2.43
C PRO A 610 43.50 -4.85 -3.79
N HIS A 611 44.55 -5.49 -4.30
CA HIS A 611 44.48 -6.28 -5.53
C HIS A 611 43.35 -7.32 -5.49
N GLY A 612 42.63 -7.48 -6.60
CA GLY A 612 41.53 -8.44 -6.70
C GLY A 612 40.24 -8.03 -5.99
N SER A 613 40.14 -6.78 -5.51
CA SER A 613 38.89 -6.26 -4.97
C SER A 613 37.82 -6.21 -6.05
N VAL A 614 36.60 -6.67 -5.74
CA VAL A 614 35.42 -6.59 -6.62
C VAL A 614 34.27 -5.99 -5.83
N PHE A 615 33.64 -4.95 -6.37
CA PHE A 615 32.52 -4.27 -5.73
C PHE A 615 31.46 -3.87 -6.75
N SER A 616 30.22 -3.81 -6.28
CA SER A 616 29.10 -3.22 -7.02
C SER A 616 28.76 -1.85 -6.46
N PHE A 617 28.48 -0.89 -7.34
CA PHE A 617 28.12 0.47 -6.96
C PHE A 617 26.78 0.87 -7.55
N ARG A 618 26.01 1.70 -6.84
CA ARG A 618 24.86 2.43 -7.37
C ARG A 618 24.82 3.83 -6.78
N VAL A 619 24.15 4.75 -7.48
CA VAL A 619 24.17 6.18 -7.14
C VAL A 619 22.76 6.72 -7.00
N ARG A 620 22.54 7.59 -6.02
CA ARG A 620 21.30 8.36 -5.86
C ARG A 620 21.56 9.83 -6.04
N ALA A 621 20.65 10.52 -6.71
CA ALA A 621 20.65 11.97 -6.82
C ALA A 621 19.79 12.59 -5.71
N TRP A 622 20.21 13.73 -5.18
CA TRP A 622 19.56 14.43 -4.08
C TRP A 622 19.22 15.86 -4.44
N ASN A 623 18.14 16.38 -3.85
CA ASN A 623 17.91 17.81 -3.69
C ASN A 623 17.27 18.10 -2.33
N VAL A 624 16.91 19.36 -2.09
CA VAL A 624 16.31 19.81 -0.81
C VAL A 624 15.03 19.06 -0.43
N SER A 625 14.34 18.44 -1.40
CA SER A 625 13.08 17.76 -1.17
C SER A 625 13.22 16.25 -0.95
N GLY A 626 14.43 15.70 -1.13
CA GLY A 626 14.70 14.28 -0.94
C GLY A 626 15.62 13.69 -2.00
N ARG A 627 15.58 12.35 -2.11
CA ARG A 627 16.46 11.57 -3.00
C ARG A 627 15.72 10.83 -4.10
N SER A 628 16.44 10.46 -5.15
CA SER A 628 15.94 9.61 -6.23
C SER A 628 15.90 8.12 -5.82
N PHE A 629 15.26 7.30 -6.65
CA PHE A 629 15.61 5.87 -6.75
C PHE A 629 17.10 5.72 -7.10
N PRO A 630 17.75 4.60 -6.75
CA PRO A 630 19.13 4.41 -7.15
C PRO A 630 19.20 4.17 -8.67
N SER A 631 20.37 4.43 -9.24
CA SER A 631 20.74 3.89 -10.55
C SER A 631 20.73 2.36 -10.53
N GLU A 632 20.82 1.76 -11.72
CA GLU A 632 21.24 0.36 -11.81
C GLU A 632 22.62 0.16 -11.16
N GLY A 633 22.87 -1.04 -10.64
CA GLY A 633 24.12 -1.39 -9.99
C GLY A 633 25.19 -1.83 -10.98
N MET A 634 26.38 -1.23 -10.94
CA MET A 634 27.52 -1.59 -11.80
C MET A 634 28.64 -2.24 -10.98
N THR A 635 29.13 -3.39 -11.44
CA THR A 635 30.23 -4.12 -10.80
C THR A 635 31.54 -3.87 -11.52
N ALA A 636 32.60 -3.63 -10.75
CA ALA A 636 33.96 -3.56 -11.26
C ALA A 636 34.94 -4.11 -10.22
N GLY A 637 36.12 -4.49 -10.68
CA GLY A 637 37.20 -4.91 -9.82
C GLY A 637 38.55 -4.32 -10.22
N THR A 638 39.56 -4.52 -9.36
CA THR A 638 40.93 -4.05 -9.58
C THR A 638 41.83 -5.21 -10.06
N SER A 639 42.27 -5.20 -11.32
CA SER A 639 43.30 -6.14 -11.86
C SER A 639 44.52 -5.38 -12.43
N HIS A 640 45.70 -6.01 -12.49
CA HIS A 640 46.94 -5.39 -12.97
C HIS A 640 47.20 -5.55 -14.47
N ASP A 641 46.42 -6.38 -15.16
CA ASP A 641 46.57 -6.52 -16.60
C ASP A 641 45.96 -5.27 -17.22
N HIS A 642 46.80 -4.40 -17.78
CA HIS A 642 46.43 -3.09 -18.33
C HIS A 642 45.41 -3.15 -19.51
N THR A 643 44.80 -4.30 -19.74
CA THR A 643 43.72 -4.58 -20.68
C THR A 643 42.48 -5.01 -19.91
N ALA A 644 41.37 -4.29 -20.06
CA ALA A 644 40.09 -4.73 -19.53
C ALA A 644 39.68 -6.05 -20.20
N GLU A 645 39.67 -7.15 -19.44
CA GLU A 645 39.35 -8.48 -19.96
C GLU A 645 37.85 -8.64 -20.27
N VAL A 646 37.00 -7.92 -19.52
CA VAL A 646 35.54 -7.99 -19.62
C VAL A 646 34.94 -6.60 -19.46
N LEU A 647 34.06 -6.21 -20.39
CA LEU A 647 33.16 -5.07 -20.24
C LEU A 647 31.78 -5.58 -19.84
N LEU A 648 31.35 -5.23 -18.63
CA LEU A 648 29.99 -5.48 -18.18
C LEU A 648 29.07 -4.35 -18.67
N VAL A 649 28.07 -4.70 -19.49
CA VAL A 649 27.05 -3.78 -19.96
C VAL A 649 25.68 -4.22 -19.44
N ALA A 650 25.08 -3.43 -18.55
CA ALA A 650 23.69 -3.65 -18.16
C ALA A 650 22.75 -3.12 -19.25
N GLY A 651 22.28 -4.04 -20.11
CA GLY A 651 21.34 -3.75 -21.20
C GLY A 651 19.87 -4.01 -20.89
N PHE A 652 19.51 -4.36 -19.65
CA PHE A 652 18.13 -4.63 -19.23
C PHE A 652 17.40 -3.32 -18.87
N ASP A 653 17.14 -2.48 -19.86
CA ASP A 653 16.48 -1.17 -19.69
C ASP A 653 14.95 -1.23 -19.86
N ARG A 654 14.43 -2.37 -20.34
CA ARG A 654 13.02 -2.56 -20.67
C ARG A 654 12.41 -3.76 -19.95
N LEU A 655 11.46 -3.44 -19.09
CA LEU A 655 10.55 -4.43 -18.53
C LEU A 655 9.53 -4.84 -19.60
N GLY A 656 9.32 -6.15 -19.77
CA GLY A 656 8.40 -6.67 -20.77
C GLY A 656 6.96 -6.23 -20.50
N LYS A 657 6.44 -5.29 -21.30
CA LYS A 657 5.06 -4.76 -21.17
C LYS A 657 3.95 -5.80 -21.46
N PHE A 658 4.33 -6.99 -21.92
CA PHE A 658 3.42 -8.07 -22.28
C PHE A 658 3.48 -9.25 -21.33
N VAL A 659 4.33 -9.21 -20.29
CA VAL A 659 4.40 -10.30 -19.31
C VAL A 659 3.17 -10.23 -18.39
N LYS A 660 2.33 -11.25 -18.48
CA LYS A 660 1.10 -11.40 -17.70
C LYS A 660 1.35 -12.31 -16.49
N GLY A 661 0.60 -12.15 -15.40
CA GLY A 661 0.61 -13.14 -14.32
C GLY A 661 0.05 -14.49 -14.81
N PRO A 662 0.53 -15.64 -14.31
CA PRO A 662 1.48 -15.82 -13.20
C PRO A 662 2.96 -15.74 -13.60
N GLU A 663 3.27 -15.63 -14.91
CA GLU A 663 4.64 -15.57 -15.44
C GLU A 663 5.38 -14.28 -15.07
N ASN A 664 4.62 -13.22 -14.77
CA ASN A 664 5.13 -12.02 -14.13
C ASN A 664 5.42 -12.30 -12.64
N THR A 665 6.53 -12.99 -12.38
CA THR A 665 7.04 -13.28 -11.03
C THR A 665 7.62 -12.05 -10.34
N GLY A 666 7.68 -10.91 -11.03
CA GLY A 666 8.29 -9.70 -10.51
C GLY A 666 9.82 -9.72 -10.51
N ASP A 667 10.46 -10.75 -11.08
CA ASP A 667 11.92 -10.99 -11.12
C ASP A 667 12.71 -10.00 -12.01
N TYR A 668 12.20 -8.80 -12.22
CA TYR A 668 12.78 -7.82 -13.13
C TYR A 668 13.36 -6.58 -12.43
N LEU A 669 13.72 -6.69 -11.15
CA LEU A 669 14.40 -5.63 -10.38
C LEU A 669 15.66 -6.16 -9.67
#